data_AF-A0A6C0ELZ2-F1
#
_entry.id   AF-A0A6C0ELZ2-F1
#
_cell.length_a   1.000
_cell.length_b   1.000
_cell.length_c   1.000
_cell.angle_alpha   90.00
_cell.angle_beta   90.00
_cell.angle_gamma   90.00
#
_symmetry.space_group_name_H-M   'P 1'
#
loop_
_entity.id
_entity.type
_entity.pdbx_description
1 polymer ?
#
loop_
_entity_poly.entity_id
_entity_poly.type
_entity_poly.pdbx_seq_one_letter_code
_entity_poly.pdbx_strand_id
1 'polypeptide(L)'
;MRKQTVTITFGDRAESHAGMQIMGELAQEGYSLKDLQEIEKKFPTCELVCLNDAIDGHGEPAYVLVIRNAIETIMKSVSAKEMYEEQLQLTPDSQAWMRGRVVQKHARHNLCFGEEGQESDFENKKGTIIPWKDVPLLRKLKKRLVKYFGPKAENLHGEGNYYYDSCKTGIGFHGDSERKIVIALRLGESSPLNYHWFCRSKPVGNMIRLTVNHGDMYVMSAKAVGFDWKMRSKLTLRHAAGCAKFSDLTKAHLKNGYGEVGECEGRSRSKSKTTVTESESKVRTESKKGPETFHYIPFYDPKVEYGWGSNFYPTKPLIIDGETWQTTEQYFQAMKFRGPGASKRSIKYSNLIKEADSPMKVKLLGTQKKNLHYGKNWKLNKKTDDRLINDLVDKYIDLKVRPGWDRIRIDVMIRALMAKFEQPKLQHLLLGIPDNALMVEHTTRDSVWGDGGDGGSGEKGTNYLGKIITVLHHVFKYGSCDKMSKELKRKVRIGHQSKSEPKSKKGNELKILSWNINGIRSNIISNKKYTKCTKLSEIDPESNLGAIVAEHDPDIICMQETRCDDAIAGCIKISGYHQYWNCSKGSDARSGARYSGVTLWTKEKPKRIFYSVPHLDDQEGRIILAEYDTFLLLTTYVPNAGTNFEYRINTWDPAILRFLKKARAKGKRVIWGGDLNVARSPIDIFWGNPKSSSYNKSALSGVGKSAKAGYTKEERDDMERFLKVGYSDVFRKLYPDMKEAYTWWSPRIPMFRERNKGWRIDYFIVSDELMKCVKDMQILHSAGLLTQPQGSDHAAILLTLNKNCL
;
A
#
# COMPACT_ATOMS: atom_id res chain seq x y z
N MET A 1 15.39 24.10 -1.05
CA MET A 1 16.65 23.75 -0.33
C MET A 1 16.80 22.23 -0.34
N ARG A 2 18.02 21.71 -0.45
CA ARG A 2 18.23 20.25 -0.28
C ARG A 2 17.88 19.90 1.17
N LYS A 3 17.08 18.85 1.37
CA LYS A 3 16.73 18.35 2.69
C LYS A 3 17.98 17.74 3.32
N GLN A 4 18.50 18.37 4.36
CA GLN A 4 19.74 17.97 5.04
C GLN A 4 19.44 17.61 6.49
N THR A 5 20.22 16.69 7.03
CA THR A 5 20.12 16.28 8.42
C THR A 5 21.52 16.13 9.00
N VAL A 6 21.71 16.58 10.23
CA VAL A 6 22.96 16.41 10.98
C VAL A 6 22.66 15.65 12.26
N THR A 7 23.54 14.72 12.60
CA THR A 7 23.51 14.03 13.91
C THR A 7 24.83 14.27 14.61
N ILE A 8 24.79 14.94 15.74
CA ILE A 8 25.98 15.13 16.58
C ILE A 8 25.90 14.14 17.72
N THR A 9 26.83 13.19 17.75
CA THR A 9 26.95 12.18 18.79
C THR A 9 28.03 12.59 19.79
N PHE A 10 27.67 12.64 21.07
CA PHE A 10 28.59 12.71 22.19
C PHE A 10 28.78 11.30 22.74
N GLY A 11 30.02 10.82 22.74
CA GLY A 11 30.36 9.50 23.25
C GLY A 11 31.68 9.48 24.01
N ASP A 12 31.92 8.39 24.75
CA ASP A 12 33.19 8.15 25.45
C ASP A 12 34.36 8.05 24.46
N ARG A 13 34.04 7.62 23.23
CA ARG A 13 34.93 7.69 22.08
C ARG A 13 34.26 8.31 20.85
N ALA A 14 35.08 8.95 20.02
CA ALA A 14 34.68 9.46 18.71
C ALA A 14 35.68 9.03 17.64
N GLU A 15 35.17 8.65 16.47
CA GLU A 15 35.97 8.36 15.28
C GLU A 15 35.28 8.94 14.04
N SER A 16 36.05 9.45 13.07
CA SER A 16 35.47 10.01 11.83
C SER A 16 34.93 8.93 10.89
N HIS A 17 35.50 7.73 10.95
CA HIS A 17 35.03 6.54 10.28
C HIS A 17 35.63 5.28 10.93
N ALA A 18 34.92 4.16 10.83
CA ALA A 18 35.42 2.86 11.27
C ALA A 18 36.85 2.58 10.78
N GLY A 19 37.76 2.44 11.75
CA GLY A 19 39.18 2.14 11.53
C GLY A 19 40.08 3.38 11.35
N MET A 20 39.54 4.58 11.55
CA MET A 20 40.32 5.82 11.65
C MET A 20 40.75 6.10 13.10
N GLN A 21 41.48 7.21 13.30
CA GLN A 21 41.91 7.68 14.62
C GLN A 21 40.71 7.77 15.57
N ILE A 22 40.88 7.18 16.76
CA ILE A 22 39.89 7.21 17.84
C ILE A 22 40.34 8.24 18.87
N MET A 23 39.43 9.12 19.27
CA MET A 23 39.59 10.05 20.37
C MET A 23 38.86 9.51 21.61
N GLY A 24 39.48 9.65 22.78
CA GLY A 24 38.87 9.25 24.06
C GLY A 24 39.14 7.79 24.48
N GLU A 25 38.66 7.46 25.67
CA GLU A 25 38.83 6.15 26.30
C GLU A 25 37.51 5.42 26.40
N LEU A 26 37.54 4.09 26.28
CA LEU A 26 36.31 3.30 26.37
C LEU A 26 35.85 3.29 27.82
N ALA A 27 34.62 3.72 28.06
CA ALA A 27 34.02 3.68 29.38
C ALA A 27 33.95 2.24 29.90
N GLN A 28 34.06 2.09 31.22
CA GLN A 28 33.84 0.79 31.86
C GLN A 28 32.38 0.34 31.67
N GLU A 29 31.43 1.26 31.84
CA GLU A 29 29.99 1.02 31.74
C GLU A 29 29.29 2.08 30.88
N GLY A 30 28.25 1.66 30.15
CA GLY A 30 27.34 2.59 29.46
C GLY A 30 26.11 2.94 30.30
N TYR A 31 25.13 3.60 29.70
CA TYR A 31 23.86 3.91 30.39
C TYR A 31 23.03 2.65 30.68
N SER A 32 22.50 2.56 31.90
CA SER A 32 21.54 1.54 32.33
C SER A 32 20.10 2.04 32.18
N LEU A 33 19.12 1.14 32.31
CA LEU A 33 17.70 1.53 32.35
C LEU A 33 17.43 2.56 33.46
N LYS A 34 18.01 2.35 34.65
CA LYS A 34 17.84 3.27 35.78
C LYS A 34 18.37 4.65 35.45
N ASP A 35 19.53 4.74 34.80
CA ASP A 35 20.07 6.03 34.38
C ASP A 35 19.15 6.74 33.39
N LEU A 36 18.61 6.02 32.40
CA LEU A 36 17.67 6.58 31.43
C LEU A 36 16.39 7.09 32.09
N GLN A 37 15.85 6.36 33.08
CA GLN A 37 14.68 6.80 33.85
C GLN A 37 14.97 8.04 34.70
N GLU A 38 16.18 8.18 35.26
CA GLU A 38 16.57 9.41 35.97
C GLU A 38 16.77 10.61 35.02
N ILE A 39 17.22 10.35 33.79
CA ILE A 39 17.30 11.38 32.74
C ILE A 39 15.89 11.80 32.33
N GLU A 40 15.01 10.85 32.06
CA GLU A 40 13.62 11.07 31.63
C GLU A 40 12.89 12.07 32.52
N LYS A 41 13.03 11.94 33.85
CA LYS A 41 12.42 12.83 34.85
C LYS A 41 12.82 14.31 34.74
N LYS A 42 13.96 14.61 34.09
CA LYS A 42 14.49 15.97 33.98
C LYS A 42 13.95 16.73 32.76
N PHE A 43 13.17 16.07 31.91
CA PHE A 43 12.65 16.63 30.68
C PHE A 43 11.13 16.54 30.61
N PRO A 44 10.47 17.51 29.98
CA PRO A 44 9.00 17.58 29.95
C PRO A 44 8.37 16.56 29.00
N THR A 45 9.10 16.10 27.98
CA THR A 45 8.56 15.22 26.95
C THR A 45 9.63 14.24 26.50
N CYS A 46 9.43 12.98 26.83
CA CYS A 46 10.34 11.87 26.57
C CYS A 46 9.57 10.66 26.05
N GLU A 47 10.30 9.78 25.36
CA GLU A 47 9.82 8.48 24.90
C GLU A 47 10.91 7.45 25.21
N LEU A 48 10.73 6.68 26.28
CA LEU A 48 11.60 5.56 26.64
C LEU A 48 11.14 4.28 25.93
N VAL A 49 11.93 3.80 24.97
CA VAL A 49 11.58 2.63 24.15
C VAL A 49 12.39 1.41 24.56
N CYS A 50 11.68 0.33 24.90
CA CYS A 50 12.25 -0.99 25.14
C CYS A 50 12.51 -1.70 23.80
N LEU A 51 13.77 -1.98 23.49
CA LEU A 51 14.13 -2.62 22.22
C LEU A 51 13.92 -4.13 22.24
N ASN A 52 13.78 -4.75 23.41
CA ASN A 52 13.49 -6.18 23.54
C ASN A 52 12.06 -6.54 23.14
N ASP A 53 11.13 -5.57 23.10
CA ASP A 53 9.73 -5.81 22.68
C ASP A 53 9.65 -6.36 21.25
N ALA A 54 10.64 -6.04 20.40
CA ALA A 54 10.78 -6.60 19.06
C ALA A 54 11.04 -8.10 19.01
N ILE A 55 11.54 -8.68 20.09
CA ILE A 55 11.89 -10.10 20.24
C ILE A 55 11.18 -10.70 21.46
N ASP A 56 9.97 -10.23 21.75
CA ASP A 56 9.11 -10.75 22.83
C ASP A 56 9.81 -10.75 24.21
N GLY A 57 10.70 -9.78 24.47
CA GLY A 57 11.41 -9.63 25.74
C GLY A 57 12.67 -10.50 25.90
N HIS A 58 13.04 -11.29 24.89
CA HIS A 58 14.27 -12.08 24.90
C HIS A 58 15.54 -11.20 24.80
N GLY A 59 16.71 -11.78 25.05
CA GLY A 59 18.00 -11.09 24.93
C GLY A 59 18.34 -10.19 26.13
N GLU A 60 19.51 -9.56 26.06
CA GLU A 60 19.93 -8.58 27.07
C GLU A 60 19.09 -7.30 26.99
N PRO A 61 18.67 -6.70 28.12
CA PRO A 61 17.85 -5.50 28.12
C PRO A 61 18.50 -4.32 27.39
N ALA A 62 17.78 -3.74 26.43
CA ALA A 62 18.22 -2.65 25.59
C ALA A 62 17.14 -1.58 25.49
N TYR A 63 17.53 -0.31 25.65
CA TYR A 63 16.59 0.81 25.73
C TYR A 63 17.15 2.03 25.02
N VAL A 64 16.26 2.84 24.44
CA VAL A 64 16.59 4.15 23.89
C VAL A 64 15.61 5.17 24.43
N LEU A 65 16.12 6.25 25.01
CA LEU A 65 15.33 7.38 25.46
C LEU A 65 15.39 8.47 24.40
N VAL A 66 14.26 8.83 23.79
CA VAL A 66 14.15 10.00 22.90
C VAL A 66 13.58 11.18 23.68
N ILE A 67 14.29 12.29 23.70
CA ILE A 67 13.94 13.52 24.42
C ILE A 67 13.52 14.56 23.38
N ARG A 68 12.27 15.00 23.46
CA ARG A 68 11.69 15.94 22.49
C ARG A 68 12.09 17.37 22.79
N ASN A 69 12.47 18.14 21.77
CA ASN A 69 12.89 19.55 21.91
C ASN A 69 13.93 19.75 23.04
N ALA A 70 14.96 18.89 23.04
CA ALA A 70 15.95 18.83 24.10
C ALA A 70 16.80 20.11 24.15
N ILE A 71 17.08 20.72 22.99
CA ILE A 71 17.86 21.96 22.90
C ILE A 71 17.16 23.10 23.63
N GLU A 72 15.86 23.29 23.39
CA GLU A 72 15.06 24.33 24.02
C GLU A 72 15.06 24.16 25.55
N THR A 73 15.01 22.92 26.02
CA THR A 73 15.03 22.60 27.46
C THR A 73 16.40 22.83 28.11
N ILE A 74 17.49 22.39 27.46
CA ILE A 74 18.85 22.45 28.03
C ILE A 74 19.45 23.85 27.89
N MET A 75 19.23 24.49 26.74
CA MET A 75 19.88 25.75 26.37
C MET A 75 19.09 26.97 26.80
N LYS A 76 17.75 26.88 26.85
CA LYS A 76 16.76 27.93 27.17
C LYS A 76 16.77 29.14 26.24
N SER A 77 17.94 29.74 26.00
CA SER A 77 18.12 30.96 25.23
C SER A 77 18.65 30.73 23.82
N VAL A 78 18.79 29.47 23.39
CA VAL A 78 19.31 29.07 22.08
C VAL A 78 18.34 28.06 21.50
N SER A 79 17.90 28.28 20.27
CA SER A 79 17.01 27.39 19.53
C SER A 79 17.78 26.28 18.83
N ALA A 80 17.11 25.15 18.54
CA ALA A 80 17.67 24.11 17.68
C ALA A 80 18.07 24.65 16.29
N LYS A 81 17.38 25.71 15.81
CA LYS A 81 17.69 26.36 14.54
C LYS A 81 19.06 27.04 14.55
N GLU A 82 19.37 27.84 15.57
CA GLU A 82 20.68 28.50 15.70
C GLU A 82 21.81 27.47 15.80
N MET A 83 21.57 26.38 16.54
CA MET A 83 22.54 25.29 16.62
C MET A 83 22.73 24.59 15.28
N TYR A 84 21.68 24.46 14.47
CA TYR A 84 21.78 23.91 13.13
C TYR A 84 22.54 24.83 12.17
N GLU A 85 22.29 26.14 12.25
CA GLU A 85 23.00 27.15 11.47
C GLU A 85 24.51 27.15 11.78
N GLU A 86 24.93 26.98 13.05
CA GLU A 86 26.35 26.80 13.42
C GLU A 86 26.96 25.58 12.70
N GLN A 87 26.27 24.45 12.66
CA GLN A 87 26.78 23.24 12.00
C GLN A 87 26.84 23.36 10.47
N LEU A 88 25.96 24.16 9.86
CA LEU A 88 25.96 24.39 8.40
C LEU A 88 27.12 25.26 7.91
N GLN A 89 27.81 25.98 8.80
CA GLN A 89 29.00 26.77 8.48
C GLN A 89 30.28 25.93 8.39
N LEU A 90 30.23 24.68 8.89
CA LEU A 90 31.38 23.79 8.90
C LEU A 90 31.52 23.05 7.56
N THR A 91 32.76 22.71 7.20
CA THR A 91 33.06 21.88 6.01
C THR A 91 33.39 20.46 6.44
N PRO A 92 32.46 19.50 6.32
CA PRO A 92 32.69 18.14 6.79
C PRO A 92 33.50 17.29 5.80
N ASP A 93 34.25 16.33 6.34
CA ASP A 93 35.08 15.39 5.57
C ASP A 93 34.20 14.54 4.65
N SER A 94 34.44 14.68 3.35
CA SER A 94 33.82 13.84 2.31
C SER A 94 34.66 12.61 1.96
N GLN A 95 35.83 12.43 2.60
CA GLN A 95 36.75 11.33 2.36
C GLN A 95 37.02 10.52 3.63
N ALA A 96 37.51 9.29 3.47
CA ALA A 96 37.99 8.45 4.56
C ALA A 96 38.93 7.36 4.07
N TRP A 97 39.75 6.82 4.97
CA TRP A 97 40.52 5.60 4.72
C TRP A 97 39.63 4.36 4.83
N MET A 98 39.48 3.60 3.75
CA MET A 98 38.68 2.37 3.72
C MET A 98 39.30 1.35 2.78
N ARG A 99 39.35 0.07 3.20
CA ARG A 99 39.84 -1.03 2.36
C ARG A 99 41.24 -0.80 1.78
N GLY A 100 42.13 -0.16 2.55
CA GLY A 100 43.53 0.06 2.19
C GLY A 100 43.80 1.26 1.29
N ARG A 101 42.84 2.19 1.12
CA ARG A 101 43.03 3.44 0.35
C ARG A 101 42.10 4.55 0.82
N VAL A 102 42.38 5.79 0.41
CA VAL A 102 41.47 6.93 0.58
C VAL A 102 40.32 6.83 -0.43
N VAL A 103 39.08 7.03 0.03
CA VAL A 103 37.86 6.97 -0.81
C VAL A 103 36.93 8.14 -0.56
N GLN A 104 36.08 8.44 -1.54
CA GLN A 104 34.96 9.38 -1.41
C GLN A 104 33.76 8.72 -0.69
N LYS A 105 33.26 9.37 0.36
CA LYS A 105 32.13 8.91 1.17
C LYS A 105 30.81 9.46 0.67
N HIS A 106 30.19 8.71 -0.23
CA HIS A 106 28.86 9.06 -0.72
C HIS A 106 27.74 8.84 0.31
N ALA A 107 27.96 8.01 1.33
CA ALA A 107 26.91 7.62 2.28
C ALA A 107 26.57 8.75 3.28
N ARG A 108 27.57 9.48 3.76
CA ARG A 108 27.49 10.66 4.65
C ARG A 108 28.89 11.26 4.83
N HIS A 109 28.96 12.53 5.23
CA HIS A 109 30.23 13.19 5.58
C HIS A 109 30.39 13.27 7.11
N ASN A 110 31.63 13.45 7.58
CA ASN A 110 31.96 13.33 9.00
C ASN A 110 32.81 14.49 9.52
N LEU A 111 32.69 14.82 10.81
CA LEU A 111 33.62 15.66 11.56
C LEU A 111 33.78 15.11 12.97
N CYS A 112 34.95 15.28 13.56
CA CYS A 112 35.15 15.10 15.00
C CYS A 112 35.27 16.47 15.69
N PHE A 113 35.01 16.50 17.00
CA PHE A 113 35.13 17.70 17.83
C PHE A 113 36.00 17.44 19.05
N GLY A 114 36.98 18.32 19.29
CA GLY A 114 38.02 18.14 20.31
C GLY A 114 38.47 19.43 20.95
N GLU A 115 39.39 19.36 21.92
CA GLU A 115 39.97 20.59 22.51
C GLU A 115 40.94 21.28 21.54
N GLU A 116 41.74 20.49 20.82
CA GLU A 116 42.67 20.95 19.79
C GLU A 116 42.14 20.65 18.38
N GLY A 117 42.44 21.55 17.45
CA GLY A 117 42.06 21.39 16.05
C GLY A 117 43.06 20.51 15.30
N GLN A 118 42.57 19.74 14.33
CA GLN A 118 43.41 18.88 13.48
C GLN A 118 42.85 18.90 12.05
N GLU A 119 43.72 19.09 11.06
CA GLU A 119 43.35 18.89 9.65
C GLU A 119 43.35 17.39 9.30
N SER A 120 42.54 17.00 8.32
CA SER A 120 42.49 15.60 7.87
C SER A 120 43.81 15.15 7.22
N ASP A 121 44.26 13.96 7.59
CA ASP A 121 45.31 13.21 6.90
C ASP A 121 44.81 11.77 6.74
N PHE A 122 44.03 11.57 5.68
CA PHE A 122 43.33 10.31 5.46
C PHE A 122 44.29 9.14 5.23
N GLU A 123 45.49 9.36 4.68
CA GLU A 123 46.46 8.29 4.45
C GLU A 123 46.98 7.72 5.78
N ASN A 124 47.21 8.60 6.76
CA ASN A 124 47.55 8.21 8.13
C ASN A 124 46.32 8.01 9.02
N LYS A 125 45.13 7.84 8.41
CA LYS A 125 43.85 7.53 9.07
C LYS A 125 43.38 8.60 10.06
N LYS A 126 43.78 9.86 9.88
CA LYS A 126 43.35 11.02 10.70
C LYS A 126 42.26 11.80 9.98
N GLY A 127 41.15 12.07 10.66
CA GLY A 127 40.08 12.95 10.15
C GLY A 127 40.21 14.37 10.68
N THR A 128 39.38 15.27 10.17
CA THR A 128 39.30 16.65 10.66
C THR A 128 38.71 16.69 12.07
N ILE A 129 39.36 17.41 12.98
CA ILE A 129 38.89 17.72 14.32
C ILE A 129 38.65 19.22 14.41
N ILE A 130 37.40 19.62 14.63
CA ILE A 130 37.02 21.01 14.89
C ILE A 130 37.19 21.29 16.39
N PRO A 131 37.97 22.29 16.79
CA PRO A 131 38.16 22.58 18.19
C PRO A 131 36.87 23.17 18.79
N TRP A 132 36.54 22.82 20.03
CA TRP A 132 35.30 23.26 20.69
C TRP A 132 35.13 24.78 20.74
N LYS A 133 36.24 25.54 20.74
CA LYS A 133 36.21 27.01 20.72
C LYS A 133 35.57 27.58 19.45
N ASP A 134 35.59 26.85 18.34
CA ASP A 134 35.07 27.30 17.04
C ASP A 134 33.59 26.91 16.84
N VAL A 135 33.02 26.14 17.77
CA VAL A 135 31.59 25.76 17.82
C VAL A 135 30.96 26.14 19.17
N PRO A 136 30.82 27.44 19.47
CA PRO A 136 30.46 27.93 20.80
C PRO A 136 29.10 27.44 21.33
N LEU A 137 28.10 27.27 20.47
CA LEU A 137 26.78 26.75 20.87
C LEU A 137 26.87 25.27 21.23
N LEU A 138 27.53 24.47 20.39
CA LEU A 138 27.76 23.05 20.65
C LEU A 138 28.63 22.83 21.90
N ARG A 139 29.68 23.63 22.10
CA ARG A 139 30.51 23.61 23.32
C ARG A 139 29.69 23.92 24.57
N LYS A 140 28.80 24.92 24.49
CA LYS A 140 27.90 25.28 25.59
C LYS A 140 26.90 24.15 25.89
N LEU A 141 26.38 23.46 24.87
CA LEU A 141 25.56 22.26 25.05
C LEU A 141 26.36 21.15 25.76
N LYS A 142 27.56 20.81 25.28
CA LYS A 142 28.46 19.81 25.87
C LYS A 142 28.64 20.03 27.37
N LYS A 143 28.97 21.26 27.78
CA LYS A 143 29.16 21.63 29.20
C LYS A 143 27.90 21.42 30.05
N ARG A 144 26.71 21.54 29.45
CA ARG A 144 25.44 21.34 30.15
C ARG A 144 25.01 19.88 30.20
N LEU A 145 25.58 18.99 29.37
CA LEU A 145 25.16 17.59 29.34
C LEU A 145 25.29 16.92 30.71
N VAL A 146 26.39 17.15 31.45
CA VAL A 146 26.61 16.56 32.78
C VAL A 146 25.44 16.81 33.74
N LYS A 147 24.87 18.02 33.74
CA LYS A 147 23.71 18.36 34.58
C LYS A 147 22.49 17.49 34.30
N TYR A 148 22.22 17.20 33.03
CA TYR A 148 21.02 16.49 32.60
C TYR A 148 21.24 14.98 32.50
N PHE A 149 22.40 14.56 31.98
CA PHE A 149 22.73 13.17 31.66
C PHE A 149 23.61 12.50 32.71
N GLY A 150 23.98 13.20 33.79
CA GLY A 150 24.74 12.68 34.92
C GLY A 150 26.24 12.57 34.66
N PRO A 151 27.00 11.97 35.61
CA PRO A 151 28.47 11.89 35.55
C PRO A 151 29.00 11.16 34.31
N LYS A 152 28.23 10.21 33.77
CA LYS A 152 28.56 9.49 32.52
C LYS A 152 28.67 10.41 31.29
N ALA A 153 28.17 11.64 31.36
CA ALA A 153 28.31 12.64 30.31
C ALA A 153 29.54 13.55 30.46
N GLU A 154 30.40 13.30 31.44
CA GLU A 154 31.69 13.98 31.59
C GLU A 154 32.67 13.50 30.52
N ASN A 155 33.55 14.40 30.07
CA ASN A 155 34.64 14.11 29.14
C ASN A 155 34.25 13.42 27.82
N LEU A 156 32.99 13.54 27.38
CA LEU A 156 32.57 13.00 26.09
C LEU A 156 33.19 13.76 24.90
N HIS A 157 33.49 13.02 23.85
CA HIS A 157 33.98 13.52 22.57
C HIS A 157 32.83 13.61 21.56
N GLY A 158 32.92 14.56 20.62
CA GLY A 158 31.88 14.80 19.63
C GLY A 158 32.21 14.18 18.26
N GLU A 159 31.20 13.59 17.64
CA GLU A 159 31.22 13.12 16.25
C GLU A 159 30.00 13.64 15.51
N GLY A 160 30.21 14.39 14.43
CA GLY A 160 29.16 14.88 13.54
C GLY A 160 28.98 14.00 12.31
N ASN A 161 27.76 13.53 12.08
CA ASN A 161 27.35 12.80 10.89
C ASN A 161 26.43 13.67 10.03
N TYR A 162 26.90 14.04 8.84
CA TYR A 162 26.26 14.98 7.93
C TYR A 162 25.63 14.27 6.74
N TYR A 163 24.30 14.22 6.73
CA TYR A 163 23.46 13.65 5.68
C TYR A 163 23.03 14.78 4.72
N TYR A 164 23.89 15.07 3.75
CA TYR A 164 23.75 16.24 2.85
C TYR A 164 22.59 16.14 1.83
N ASP A 165 21.97 14.97 1.70
CA ASP A 165 20.75 14.73 0.91
C ASP A 165 19.97 13.59 1.56
N SER A 166 18.96 13.92 2.38
CA SER A 166 18.20 12.95 3.17
C SER A 166 17.49 11.87 2.35
N CYS A 167 17.40 12.03 1.02
CA CYS A 167 16.88 11.01 0.10
C CYS A 167 17.95 10.04 -0.41
N LYS A 168 19.24 10.37 -0.29
CA LYS A 168 20.37 9.59 -0.84
C LYS A 168 21.39 9.12 0.18
N THR A 169 21.51 9.82 1.30
CA THR A 169 22.50 9.55 2.34
C THR A 169 21.91 8.73 3.47
N GLY A 170 22.73 7.93 4.11
CA GLY A 170 22.34 7.05 5.21
C GLY A 170 23.47 6.13 5.66
N ILE A 171 23.20 5.33 6.67
CA ILE A 171 24.06 4.26 7.15
C ILE A 171 23.21 3.02 7.44
N GLY A 172 23.68 1.86 6.95
CA GLY A 172 22.99 0.59 7.13
C GLY A 172 23.10 0.04 8.54
N PHE A 173 22.52 -1.13 8.79
CA PHE A 173 22.52 -1.77 10.11
C PHE A 173 23.95 -2.07 10.60
N HIS A 174 24.38 -1.33 11.62
CA HIS A 174 25.66 -1.44 12.32
C HIS A 174 25.45 -1.27 13.82
N GLY A 175 26.46 -1.54 14.62
CA GLY A 175 26.56 -1.02 15.98
C GLY A 175 27.88 -0.25 16.13
N ASP A 176 28.07 0.37 17.28
CA ASP A 176 29.22 1.23 17.54
C ASP A 176 30.19 0.50 18.47
N SER A 177 31.12 -0.29 17.90
CA SER A 177 32.06 -1.11 18.69
C SER A 177 33.10 -0.29 19.45
N GLU A 178 33.30 0.95 19.04
CA GLU A 178 34.28 1.87 19.56
C GLU A 178 33.85 2.54 20.86
N ARG A 179 32.55 2.53 21.22
CA ARG A 179 31.98 3.29 22.35
C ARG A 179 30.92 2.52 23.13
N LYS A 180 30.67 2.92 24.37
CA LYS A 180 29.56 2.41 25.21
C LYS A 180 28.57 3.49 25.64
N ILE A 181 28.95 4.76 25.53
CA ILE A 181 28.13 5.90 25.91
C ILE A 181 27.76 6.65 24.62
N VAL A 182 26.46 6.85 24.42
CA VAL A 182 25.93 7.59 23.27
C VAL A 182 24.82 8.53 23.73
N ILE A 183 25.05 9.82 23.54
CA ILE A 183 24.04 10.88 23.62
C ILE A 183 24.09 11.61 22.30
N ALA A 184 23.02 11.60 21.51
CA ALA A 184 23.05 12.18 20.17
C ALA A 184 21.95 13.21 19.96
N LEU A 185 22.29 14.29 19.26
CA LEU A 185 21.42 15.39 18.89
C LEU A 185 21.09 15.32 17.40
N ARG A 186 19.81 15.51 17.05
CA ARG A 186 19.32 15.60 15.67
C ARG A 186 19.02 17.05 15.28
N LEU A 187 19.58 17.49 14.15
CA LEU A 187 19.36 18.82 13.57
C LEU A 187 18.98 18.69 12.07
N GLY A 188 18.19 19.64 11.54
CA GLY A 188 17.63 19.56 10.20
C GLY A 188 16.42 18.62 10.09
N GLU A 189 16.27 17.94 8.96
CA GLU A 189 15.08 17.13 8.67
C GLU A 189 14.95 15.92 9.60
N SER A 190 13.70 15.60 9.97
CA SER A 190 13.37 14.38 10.72
C SER A 190 13.83 13.14 9.98
N SER A 191 14.43 12.20 10.71
CA SER A 191 14.89 10.93 10.17
C SER A 191 14.62 9.81 11.16
N PRO A 192 14.20 8.63 10.69
CA PRO A 192 14.10 7.46 11.55
C PRO A 192 15.49 6.97 11.97
N LEU A 193 15.60 6.58 13.24
CA LEU A 193 16.63 5.69 13.77
C LEU A 193 15.99 4.30 13.88
N ASN A 194 16.40 3.39 13.01
CA ASN A 194 15.83 2.05 12.91
C ASN A 194 16.70 1.05 13.66
N TYR A 195 16.11 0.25 14.53
CA TYR A 195 16.75 -0.82 15.29
C TYR A 195 16.27 -2.19 14.83
N HIS A 196 17.17 -3.17 14.82
CA HIS A 196 16.83 -4.56 14.58
C HIS A 196 17.79 -5.49 15.31
N TRP A 197 17.28 -6.58 15.88
CA TRP A 197 18.11 -7.63 16.46
C TRP A 197 18.71 -8.53 15.37
N PHE A 198 19.90 -9.05 15.62
CA PHE A 198 20.62 -9.97 14.74
C PHE A 198 21.23 -11.12 15.54
N CYS A 199 21.11 -12.33 15.02
CA CYS A 199 21.85 -13.50 15.49
C CYS A 199 22.48 -14.19 14.28
N ARG A 200 23.77 -14.55 14.36
CA ARG A 200 24.52 -15.11 13.23
C ARG A 200 24.41 -14.28 11.94
N SER A 201 24.38 -12.95 12.10
CA SER A 201 24.17 -11.96 11.03
C SER A 201 22.82 -12.03 10.31
N LYS A 202 21.86 -12.83 10.79
CA LYS A 202 20.48 -12.86 10.31
C LYS A 202 19.61 -11.97 11.21
N PRO A 203 18.69 -11.16 10.65
CA PRO A 203 17.75 -10.37 11.44
C PRO A 203 16.81 -11.29 12.23
N VAL A 204 16.52 -10.91 13.48
CA VAL A 204 15.64 -11.62 14.42
C VAL A 204 14.61 -10.64 14.97
N GLY A 205 13.34 -11.06 15.08
CA GLY A 205 12.27 -10.22 15.58
C GLY A 205 11.84 -9.09 14.63
N ASN A 206 11.10 -8.13 15.16
CA ASN A 206 10.62 -6.97 14.41
C ASN A 206 11.63 -5.83 14.40
N MET A 207 11.56 -4.98 13.37
CA MET A 207 12.30 -3.72 13.34
C MET A 207 11.57 -2.67 14.18
N ILE A 208 12.31 -1.94 15.01
CA ILE A 208 11.79 -0.80 15.79
C ILE A 208 12.22 0.48 15.09
N ARG A 209 11.28 1.41 14.86
CA ARG A 209 11.56 2.67 14.17
C ARG A 209 11.29 3.83 15.12
N LEU A 210 12.35 4.56 15.46
CA LEU A 210 12.29 5.74 16.33
C LEU A 210 12.39 6.99 15.46
N THR A 211 11.32 7.76 15.34
CA THR A 211 11.38 9.04 14.63
C THR A 211 12.05 10.09 15.51
N VAL A 212 13.18 10.63 15.06
CA VAL A 212 13.93 11.69 15.76
C VAL A 212 13.83 12.98 14.92
N ASN A 213 13.29 14.05 15.50
CA ASN A 213 13.02 15.31 14.81
C ASN A 213 14.13 16.33 15.04
N HIS A 214 14.03 17.47 14.37
CA HIS A 214 14.86 18.64 14.64
C HIS A 214 14.80 19.04 16.12
N GLY A 215 15.96 19.18 16.77
CA GLY A 215 16.06 19.59 18.18
C GLY A 215 15.89 18.46 19.19
N ASP A 216 15.53 17.25 18.74
CA ASP A 216 15.43 16.08 19.61
C ASP A 216 16.82 15.53 19.92
N MET A 217 16.96 14.97 21.13
CA MET A 217 18.12 14.17 21.51
C MET A 217 17.71 12.73 21.80
N TYR A 218 18.62 11.77 21.63
CA TYR A 218 18.41 10.41 22.10
C TYR A 218 19.62 9.88 22.87
N VAL A 219 19.34 9.04 23.87
CA VAL A 219 20.35 8.36 24.71
C VAL A 219 20.14 6.87 24.60
N MET A 220 21.22 6.13 24.38
CA MET A 220 21.17 4.67 24.25
C MET A 220 21.65 4.01 25.53
N SER A 221 20.98 2.93 25.96
CA SER A 221 21.58 2.02 26.94
C SER A 221 22.81 1.33 26.32
N ALA A 222 23.71 0.82 27.17
CA ALA A 222 24.95 0.16 26.70
C ALA A 222 24.69 -0.91 25.63
N LYS A 223 23.65 -1.74 25.80
CA LYS A 223 23.27 -2.75 24.81
C LYS A 223 22.69 -2.14 23.52
N ALA A 224 21.98 -1.03 23.61
CA ALA A 224 21.41 -0.32 22.47
C ALA A 224 22.43 0.42 21.59
N VAL A 225 23.62 0.69 22.12
CA VAL A 225 24.78 1.14 21.32
C VAL A 225 25.25 0.04 20.36
N GLY A 226 25.00 -1.22 20.71
CA GLY A 226 25.41 -2.36 19.89
C GLY A 226 26.93 -2.54 19.86
N PHE A 227 27.65 -2.19 20.93
CA PHE A 227 29.12 -2.32 20.98
C PHE A 227 29.61 -3.75 20.66
N ASP A 228 28.78 -4.73 20.98
CA ASP A 228 29.01 -6.16 20.77
C ASP A 228 28.53 -6.67 19.40
N TRP A 229 28.11 -5.81 18.46
CA TRP A 229 27.44 -6.22 17.22
C TRP A 229 28.24 -7.15 16.28
N LYS A 230 29.55 -7.21 16.48
CA LYS A 230 30.48 -8.10 15.78
C LYS A 230 30.50 -9.53 16.37
N MET A 231 29.95 -9.75 17.57
CA MET A 231 29.85 -11.05 18.23
C MET A 231 28.70 -11.88 17.63
N ARG A 232 28.93 -12.47 16.46
CA ARG A 232 27.91 -13.17 15.66
C ARG A 232 27.23 -14.35 16.38
N SER A 233 27.85 -14.94 17.39
CA SER A 233 27.30 -16.04 18.17
C SER A 233 26.25 -15.61 19.21
N LYS A 234 26.13 -14.31 19.48
CA LYS A 234 25.17 -13.74 20.43
C LYS A 234 24.04 -13.00 19.69
N LEU A 235 22.96 -12.77 20.43
CA LEU A 235 21.92 -11.85 20.00
C LEU A 235 22.45 -10.41 20.16
N THR A 236 22.65 -9.76 19.02
CA THR A 236 23.25 -8.44 18.91
C THR A 236 22.23 -7.45 18.38
N LEU A 237 22.36 -6.20 18.79
CA LEU A 237 21.47 -5.14 18.34
C LEU A 237 22.21 -4.23 17.36
N ARG A 238 21.54 -3.86 16.27
CA ARG A 238 22.10 -2.96 15.26
C ARG A 238 21.10 -1.87 14.91
N HIS A 239 21.62 -0.71 14.55
CA HIS A 239 20.84 0.43 14.11
C HIS A 239 21.24 0.95 12.72
N ALA A 240 20.29 1.58 12.04
CA ALA A 240 20.43 2.20 10.73
C ALA A 240 19.73 3.58 10.71
N ALA A 241 20.27 4.52 9.94
CA ALA A 241 19.73 5.87 9.82
C ALA A 241 19.81 6.39 8.37
N GLY A 242 19.00 7.41 8.05
CA GLY A 242 18.92 7.99 6.71
C GLY A 242 17.89 7.28 5.80
N CYS A 243 18.07 7.40 4.48
CA CYS A 243 17.03 6.98 3.53
C CYS A 243 16.77 5.46 3.49
N ALA A 244 15.62 5.06 2.96
CA ALA A 244 15.14 3.68 2.93
C ALA A 244 16.18 2.69 2.36
N LYS A 245 16.97 3.10 1.35
CA LYS A 245 18.07 2.29 0.79
C LYS A 245 19.03 1.72 1.85
N PHE A 246 19.26 2.43 2.96
CA PHE A 246 20.14 1.99 4.04
C PHE A 246 19.41 1.26 5.17
N SER A 247 18.12 1.54 5.36
CA SER A 247 17.32 0.94 6.43
C SER A 247 16.47 -0.25 5.97
N ASP A 248 16.40 -0.53 4.66
CA ASP A 248 15.69 -1.67 4.09
C ASP A 248 16.57 -2.93 4.10
N LEU A 249 16.05 -4.01 4.67
CA LEU A 249 16.73 -5.31 4.72
C LEU A 249 16.63 -6.10 3.38
N THR A 250 16.05 -5.54 2.32
CA THR A 250 15.87 -6.23 1.04
C THR A 250 17.10 -6.19 0.13
N LYS A 251 17.47 -7.38 -0.39
CA LYS A 251 18.40 -7.71 -1.50
C LYS A 251 19.88 -7.29 -1.42
N ALA A 252 20.31 -6.35 -0.59
CA ALA A 252 21.74 -5.97 -0.52
C ALA A 252 22.60 -6.80 0.46
N HIS A 253 22.00 -7.56 1.39
CA HIS A 253 22.73 -8.31 2.42
C HIS A 253 22.82 -9.83 2.18
N LEU A 254 22.26 -10.34 1.08
CA LEU A 254 22.27 -11.77 0.71
C LEU A 254 23.49 -12.18 -0.15
N LYS A 255 24.48 -11.30 -0.33
CA LYS A 255 25.65 -11.58 -1.19
C LYS A 255 26.65 -12.57 -0.58
N ASN A 256 26.53 -12.94 0.68
CA ASN A 256 27.34 -13.98 1.30
C ASN A 256 26.42 -15.10 1.80
N GLY A 257 26.58 -16.28 1.20
CA GLY A 257 25.60 -17.36 1.26
C GLY A 257 25.48 -18.10 2.60
N TYR A 258 24.71 -19.18 2.47
CA TYR A 258 24.55 -20.34 3.36
C TYR A 258 23.37 -20.35 4.34
N GLY A 259 22.54 -21.39 4.14
CA GLY A 259 22.43 -22.47 5.12
C GLY A 259 21.23 -22.41 6.04
N GLU A 260 20.52 -23.53 6.10
CA GLU A 260 19.34 -23.84 6.92
C GLU A 260 19.52 -23.57 8.42
N VAL A 261 18.38 -23.45 9.10
CA VAL A 261 18.24 -22.96 10.47
C VAL A 261 18.45 -24.09 11.48
N GLY A 262 19.36 -23.89 12.45
CA GLY A 262 19.48 -24.69 13.67
C GLY A 262 19.35 -23.78 14.90
N GLU A 263 18.47 -24.17 15.82
CA GLU A 263 18.01 -23.48 17.03
C GLU A 263 19.12 -23.05 18.00
N CYS A 264 18.87 -21.99 18.77
CA CYS A 264 19.59 -21.64 20.00
C CYS A 264 18.55 -21.17 21.04
N GLU A 265 18.31 -22.00 22.07
CA GLU A 265 17.43 -21.71 23.21
C GLU A 265 18.09 -20.83 24.29
N GLY A 266 17.25 -20.18 25.10
CA GLY A 266 17.63 -19.59 26.40
C GLY A 266 16.46 -18.92 27.15
N ARG A 267 15.96 -19.62 28.19
CA ARG A 267 14.88 -19.29 29.16
C ARG A 267 15.13 -17.93 29.88
N SER A 268 14.21 -17.21 30.52
CA SER A 268 13.11 -17.60 31.43
C SER A 268 12.27 -16.38 31.89
N ARG A 269 10.96 -16.61 32.18
CA ARG A 269 10.12 -16.14 33.33
C ARG A 269 10.24 -14.68 33.80
N SER A 270 9.20 -13.91 34.15
CA SER A 270 7.81 -14.16 34.56
C SER A 270 7.11 -12.84 34.93
N LYS A 271 5.76 -12.81 34.82
CA LYS A 271 4.74 -12.16 35.70
C LYS A 271 4.93 -10.66 36.05
N SER A 272 3.93 -9.78 36.05
CA SER A 272 2.47 -9.86 36.08
C SER A 272 1.91 -8.43 36.14
N LYS A 273 0.70 -8.22 35.59
CA LYS A 273 -0.47 -7.46 36.14
C LYS A 273 -0.20 -6.11 36.84
N THR A 274 -0.93 -5.01 36.66
CA THR A 274 -2.40 -4.85 36.60
C THR A 274 -2.71 -3.35 36.36
N THR A 275 -3.59 -3.05 35.40
CA THR A 275 -4.80 -2.20 35.48
C THR A 275 -4.80 -0.74 36.00
N VAL A 276 -5.53 0.09 35.22
CA VAL A 276 -6.60 1.07 35.61
C VAL A 276 -6.09 2.44 36.10
N THR A 277 -6.58 3.62 35.68
CA THR A 277 -7.79 4.05 34.94
C THR A 277 -7.62 5.47 34.41
N GLU A 278 -8.49 5.81 33.45
CA GLU A 278 -8.81 7.11 32.86
C GLU A 278 -9.09 8.23 33.88
N SER A 279 -8.80 9.48 33.48
CA SER A 279 -9.78 10.56 33.55
C SER A 279 -9.46 11.67 32.56
N GLU A 280 -10.48 11.99 31.75
CA GLU A 280 -10.50 13.05 30.75
C GLU A 280 -10.55 14.44 31.40
N SER A 281 -9.95 15.45 30.75
CA SER A 281 -10.57 16.79 30.73
C SER A 281 -10.30 17.50 29.41
N LYS A 282 -11.41 17.93 28.78
CA LYS A 282 -11.49 18.67 27.53
C LYS A 282 -11.09 20.14 27.75
N VAL A 283 -10.25 20.68 26.87
CA VAL A 283 -10.27 22.11 26.53
C VAL A 283 -10.20 22.24 25.00
N ARG A 284 -11.27 22.81 24.43
CA ARG A 284 -11.35 23.27 23.05
C ARG A 284 -10.61 24.61 22.93
N THR A 285 -9.75 24.75 21.92
CA THR A 285 -9.58 26.01 21.19
C THR A 285 -9.28 25.71 19.72
N GLU A 286 -10.02 26.38 18.83
CA GLU A 286 -10.00 26.27 17.37
C GLU A 286 -8.74 26.97 16.80
N SER A 287 -7.89 26.27 16.05
CA SER A 287 -7.87 26.07 14.59
C SER A 287 -7.20 27.18 13.75
N LYS A 288 -6.12 26.80 13.06
CA LYS A 288 -5.73 27.31 11.73
C LYS A 288 -5.34 26.13 10.84
N LYS A 289 -6.13 25.90 9.78
CA LYS A 289 -6.11 24.70 8.92
C LYS A 289 -4.98 24.73 7.88
N GLY A 290 -4.13 23.70 7.92
CA GLY A 290 -3.35 23.20 6.78
C GLY A 290 -4.09 22.08 6.03
N PRO A 291 -3.53 21.54 4.94
CA PRO A 291 -4.19 20.55 4.08
C PRO A 291 -4.51 19.26 4.85
N GLU A 292 -5.72 18.72 4.68
CA GLU A 292 -6.27 17.61 5.46
C GLU A 292 -5.39 16.36 5.38
N THR A 293 -4.67 16.05 6.48
CA THR A 293 -3.99 14.78 6.69
C THR A 293 -4.98 13.75 7.22
N PHE A 294 -5.04 12.56 6.62
CA PHE A 294 -5.78 11.44 7.20
C PHE A 294 -5.10 11.00 8.51
N HIS A 295 -5.88 10.81 9.57
CA HIS A 295 -5.41 10.33 10.87
C HIS A 295 -5.64 8.82 10.98
N TYR A 296 -4.64 8.03 11.37
CA TYR A 296 -4.82 6.60 11.58
C TYR A 296 -5.19 6.32 13.03
N ILE A 297 -6.25 5.53 13.25
CA ILE A 297 -6.71 5.12 14.57
C ILE A 297 -6.42 3.62 14.74
N PRO A 298 -5.36 3.24 15.48
CA PRO A 298 -5.03 1.85 15.71
C PRO A 298 -6.00 1.21 16.71
N PHE A 299 -6.36 -0.04 16.47
CA PHE A 299 -7.09 -0.90 17.41
C PHE A 299 -6.55 -2.33 17.29
N TYR A 300 -6.56 -3.10 18.38
CA TYR A 300 -6.27 -4.54 18.32
C TYR A 300 -6.76 -5.24 19.60
N ASP A 301 -6.30 -4.78 20.76
CA ASP A 301 -6.74 -5.29 22.05
C ASP A 301 -8.18 -4.84 22.33
N PRO A 302 -9.14 -5.74 22.60
CA PRO A 302 -10.51 -5.36 22.91
C PRO A 302 -10.66 -4.53 24.21
N LYS A 303 -9.61 -4.39 25.02
CA LYS A 303 -9.63 -3.68 26.32
C LYS A 303 -9.08 -2.27 26.29
N VAL A 304 -8.54 -1.81 25.16
CA VAL A 304 -7.97 -0.46 25.03
C VAL A 304 -8.91 0.47 24.26
N GLU A 305 -8.57 1.75 24.19
CA GLU A 305 -9.28 2.73 23.37
C GLU A 305 -9.42 2.23 21.93
N TYR A 306 -10.61 2.38 21.32
CA TYR A 306 -10.98 1.81 20.02
C TYR A 306 -10.93 0.28 19.91
N GLY A 307 -10.65 -0.44 21.01
CA GLY A 307 -10.68 -1.90 21.09
C GLY A 307 -12.01 -2.52 20.68
N TRP A 308 -13.09 -1.73 20.72
CA TRP A 308 -14.39 -2.08 20.15
C TRP A 308 -14.35 -2.40 18.65
N GLY A 309 -13.30 -2.01 17.91
CA GLY A 309 -13.07 -2.42 16.52
C GLY A 309 -12.68 -3.90 16.39
N SER A 310 -12.07 -4.50 17.42
CA SER A 310 -11.57 -5.88 17.40
C SER A 310 -12.67 -6.92 17.24
N ASN A 311 -12.40 -8.01 16.51
CA ASN A 311 -13.30 -9.17 16.40
C ASN A 311 -13.47 -9.92 17.73
N PHE A 312 -12.56 -9.67 18.68
CA PHE A 312 -12.57 -10.24 20.03
C PHE A 312 -13.33 -9.38 21.05
N TYR A 313 -13.86 -8.22 20.64
CA TYR A 313 -14.58 -7.33 21.54
C TYR A 313 -15.91 -7.95 22.03
N PRO A 314 -16.24 -7.88 23.33
CA PRO A 314 -17.51 -8.36 23.86
C PRO A 314 -18.69 -7.53 23.32
N THR A 315 -19.66 -8.18 22.68
CA THR A 315 -20.88 -7.53 22.17
C THR A 315 -22.12 -8.18 22.75
N LYS A 316 -23.29 -7.54 22.59
CA LYS A 316 -24.55 -8.31 22.68
C LYS A 316 -24.54 -9.35 21.55
N PRO A 317 -25.27 -10.48 21.69
CA PRO A 317 -25.33 -11.47 20.63
C PRO A 317 -25.78 -10.85 19.29
N LEU A 318 -25.06 -11.17 18.22
CA LEU A 318 -25.34 -10.77 16.84
C LEU A 318 -26.46 -11.66 16.29
N ILE A 319 -27.41 -11.07 15.58
CA ILE A 319 -28.44 -11.82 14.85
C ILE A 319 -28.09 -11.74 13.36
N ILE A 320 -27.74 -12.88 12.75
CA ILE A 320 -27.36 -12.97 11.34
C ILE A 320 -28.11 -14.16 10.75
N ASP A 321 -28.88 -13.91 9.69
CA ASP A 321 -29.70 -14.91 9.00
C ASP A 321 -30.64 -15.69 9.95
N GLY A 322 -31.22 -15.00 10.95
CA GLY A 322 -32.12 -15.58 11.94
C GLY A 322 -31.43 -16.38 13.06
N GLU A 323 -30.09 -16.43 13.06
CA GLU A 323 -29.32 -17.13 14.08
C GLU A 323 -28.54 -16.18 15.00
N THR A 324 -28.44 -16.58 16.27
CA THR A 324 -27.71 -15.86 17.30
C THR A 324 -26.24 -16.28 17.38
N TRP A 325 -25.33 -15.29 17.40
CA TRP A 325 -23.87 -15.47 17.48
C TRP A 325 -23.30 -14.58 18.58
N GLN A 326 -22.39 -15.08 19.41
CA GLN A 326 -21.87 -14.32 20.55
C GLN A 326 -20.88 -13.22 20.15
N THR A 327 -20.05 -13.45 19.12
CA THR A 327 -19.06 -12.46 18.63
C THR A 327 -18.85 -12.54 17.12
N THR A 328 -18.22 -11.51 16.56
CA THR A 328 -17.79 -11.46 15.15
C THR A 328 -16.84 -12.60 14.79
N GLU A 329 -15.87 -12.89 15.67
CA GLU A 329 -14.95 -14.03 15.52
C GLU A 329 -15.70 -15.36 15.45
N GLN A 330 -16.77 -15.53 16.23
CA GLN A 330 -17.57 -16.75 16.25
C GLN A 330 -18.26 -17.03 14.93
N TYR A 331 -18.95 -16.02 14.40
CA TYR A 331 -19.57 -16.12 13.08
C TYR A 331 -18.50 -16.40 12.01
N PHE A 332 -17.41 -15.63 12.00
CA PHE A 332 -16.35 -15.75 11.00
C PHE A 332 -15.72 -17.15 10.97
N GLN A 333 -15.32 -17.69 12.13
CA GLN A 333 -14.69 -19.01 12.20
C GLN A 333 -15.67 -20.15 11.90
N ALA A 334 -16.94 -20.04 12.30
CA ALA A 334 -17.97 -21.05 12.00
C ALA A 334 -18.26 -21.14 10.49
N MET A 335 -18.31 -19.99 9.80
CA MET A 335 -18.59 -19.93 8.36
C MET A 335 -17.52 -20.61 7.49
N LYS A 336 -16.33 -20.90 8.03
CA LYS A 336 -15.33 -21.75 7.36
C LYS A 336 -15.84 -23.16 7.08
N PHE A 337 -16.78 -23.67 7.87
CA PHE A 337 -17.26 -25.06 7.78
C PHE A 337 -18.76 -25.12 7.47
N ARG A 338 -19.33 -24.02 6.98
CA ARG A 338 -20.77 -23.89 6.72
C ARG A 338 -21.03 -23.19 5.39
N GLY A 339 -21.98 -23.69 4.61
CA GLY A 339 -22.37 -23.14 3.30
C GLY A 339 -22.85 -24.21 2.31
N PRO A 340 -23.14 -23.83 1.05
CA PRO A 340 -23.53 -24.77 0.00
C PRO A 340 -22.49 -25.87 -0.18
N GLY A 341 -22.93 -27.13 -0.18
CA GLY A 341 -22.04 -28.30 -0.29
C GLY A 341 -21.31 -28.71 0.99
N ALA A 342 -21.57 -28.07 2.14
CA ALA A 342 -20.97 -28.50 3.41
C ALA A 342 -21.51 -29.86 3.86
N SER A 343 -20.61 -30.79 4.21
CA SER A 343 -21.01 -32.10 4.72
C SER A 343 -21.69 -32.00 6.09
N LYS A 344 -22.52 -32.99 6.45
CA LYS A 344 -23.12 -33.07 7.80
C LYS A 344 -22.06 -32.97 8.91
N ARG A 345 -20.86 -33.51 8.69
CA ARG A 345 -19.73 -33.44 9.62
C ARG A 345 -19.15 -32.03 9.73
N SER A 346 -19.04 -31.31 8.62
CA SER A 346 -18.60 -29.90 8.58
C SER A 346 -19.58 -28.99 9.32
N ILE A 347 -20.88 -29.16 9.07
CA ILE A 347 -21.96 -28.43 9.76
C ILE A 347 -21.92 -28.71 11.28
N LYS A 348 -21.74 -29.97 11.68
CA LYS A 348 -21.59 -30.33 13.10
C LYS A 348 -20.39 -29.64 13.74
N TYR A 349 -19.26 -29.53 13.05
CA TYR A 349 -18.08 -28.81 13.54
C TYR A 349 -18.32 -27.29 13.62
N SER A 350 -18.99 -26.71 12.63
CA SER A 350 -19.44 -25.31 12.67
C SER A 350 -20.32 -25.01 13.88
N ASN A 351 -21.22 -25.91 14.25
CA ASN A 351 -22.07 -25.74 15.44
C ASN A 351 -21.27 -25.82 16.74
N LEU A 352 -20.25 -26.69 16.80
CA LEU A 352 -19.34 -26.75 17.94
C LEU A 352 -18.51 -25.46 18.10
N ILE A 353 -18.10 -24.83 17.00
CA ILE A 353 -17.47 -23.50 17.02
C ILE A 353 -18.44 -22.45 17.56
N LYS A 354 -19.71 -22.51 17.16
CA LYS A 354 -20.79 -21.63 17.64
C LYS A 354 -21.12 -21.82 19.12
N GLU A 355 -20.91 -23.00 19.68
CA GLU A 355 -21.16 -23.30 21.10
C GLU A 355 -19.99 -22.91 22.02
N ALA A 356 -18.83 -22.55 21.47
CA ALA A 356 -17.67 -22.19 22.27
C ALA A 356 -17.91 -20.91 23.08
N ASP A 357 -17.59 -20.96 24.38
CA ASP A 357 -17.87 -19.90 25.37
C ASP A 357 -16.87 -18.73 25.37
N SER A 358 -15.85 -18.74 24.51
CA SER A 358 -14.92 -17.60 24.38
C SER A 358 -14.35 -17.44 22.96
N PRO A 359 -14.09 -16.19 22.51
CA PRO A 359 -13.51 -15.91 21.20
C PRO A 359 -12.14 -16.58 20.94
N MET A 360 -11.35 -16.80 22.00
CA MET A 360 -10.08 -17.51 21.86
C MET A 360 -10.30 -18.98 21.50
N LYS A 361 -11.27 -19.66 22.13
CA LYS A 361 -11.62 -21.05 21.80
C LYS A 361 -12.14 -21.16 20.36
N VAL A 362 -12.98 -20.21 19.96
CA VAL A 362 -13.48 -20.08 18.60
C VAL A 362 -12.33 -19.97 17.59
N LYS A 363 -11.37 -19.06 17.80
CA LYS A 363 -10.20 -18.88 16.93
C LYS A 363 -9.41 -20.18 16.79
N LEU A 364 -9.20 -20.90 17.89
CA LEU A 364 -8.47 -22.16 17.89
C LEU A 364 -9.16 -23.24 17.06
N LEU A 365 -10.46 -23.44 17.28
CA LEU A 365 -11.26 -24.40 16.51
C LEU A 365 -11.29 -24.03 15.01
N GLY A 366 -11.43 -22.74 14.70
CA GLY A 366 -11.47 -22.27 13.32
C GLY A 366 -10.13 -22.27 12.58
N THR A 367 -9.01 -22.27 13.30
CA THR A 367 -7.65 -22.33 12.72
C THR A 367 -7.07 -23.74 12.65
N GLN A 368 -7.68 -24.72 13.35
CA GLN A 368 -7.30 -26.13 13.32
C GLN A 368 -5.79 -26.36 13.59
N LYS A 369 -5.18 -25.62 14.53
CA LYS A 369 -3.74 -25.74 14.85
C LYS A 369 -3.43 -27.03 15.61
N LYS A 370 -2.56 -27.88 15.04
CA LYS A 370 -1.93 -29.01 15.77
C LYS A 370 -0.89 -28.49 16.78
N ASN A 371 -0.71 -29.23 17.89
CA ASN A 371 0.34 -29.04 18.92
C ASN A 371 0.16 -27.87 19.91
N LEU A 372 -1.07 -27.44 20.18
CA LEU A 372 -1.32 -26.50 21.27
C LEU A 372 -1.41 -27.23 22.61
N HIS A 373 -0.28 -27.37 23.30
CA HIS A 373 -0.21 -27.80 24.70
C HIS A 373 -0.69 -26.69 25.66
N TYR A 374 -1.95 -26.30 25.53
CA TYR A 374 -2.63 -25.63 26.65
C TYR A 374 -2.96 -26.68 27.72
N GLY A 375 -2.95 -26.27 28.99
CA GLY A 375 -3.18 -27.19 30.11
C GLY A 375 -4.38 -28.09 29.85
N LYS A 376 -4.23 -29.40 30.13
CA LYS A 376 -5.13 -30.52 29.76
C LYS A 376 -6.62 -30.39 30.13
N ASN A 377 -7.08 -29.25 30.64
CA ASN A 377 -8.40 -29.04 31.25
C ASN A 377 -9.28 -28.00 30.51
N TRP A 378 -8.99 -27.64 29.25
CA TRP A 378 -9.81 -26.69 28.49
C TRP A 378 -11.01 -27.37 27.80
N LYS A 379 -12.18 -27.34 28.46
CA LYS A 379 -13.48 -27.84 27.93
C LYS A 379 -14.12 -26.86 26.93
N LEU A 380 -14.85 -27.36 25.92
CA LEU A 380 -15.59 -26.56 24.93
C LEU A 380 -16.73 -25.74 25.58
N ASN A 381 -17.51 -26.37 26.46
CA ASN A 381 -18.64 -25.79 27.18
C ASN A 381 -18.57 -26.26 28.65
N LYS A 382 -18.77 -25.35 29.61
CA LYS A 382 -18.77 -25.68 31.05
C LYS A 382 -20.11 -26.21 31.58
N LYS A 383 -21.20 -25.97 30.85
CA LYS A 383 -22.58 -26.37 31.22
C LYS A 383 -22.97 -27.76 30.74
N THR A 384 -22.25 -28.30 29.75
CA THR A 384 -22.47 -29.64 29.19
C THR A 384 -21.18 -30.44 29.32
N ASP A 385 -21.26 -31.70 29.71
CA ASP A 385 -20.05 -32.49 29.97
C ASP A 385 -19.30 -32.91 28.69
N ASP A 386 -17.98 -32.71 28.74
CA ASP A 386 -16.97 -33.61 28.18
C ASP A 386 -16.59 -33.57 26.71
N ARG A 387 -16.05 -32.43 26.22
CA ARG A 387 -15.00 -32.48 25.18
C ARG A 387 -13.88 -31.47 25.41
N LEU A 388 -12.65 -31.96 25.39
CA LEU A 388 -11.45 -31.12 25.34
C LEU A 388 -11.29 -30.52 23.93
N ILE A 389 -10.83 -29.27 23.86
CA ILE A 389 -10.64 -28.58 22.57
C ILE A 389 -9.63 -29.31 21.69
N ASN A 390 -8.55 -29.84 22.28
CA ASN A 390 -7.51 -30.56 21.53
C ASN A 390 -8.07 -31.84 20.91
N ASP A 391 -8.77 -32.67 21.68
CA ASP A 391 -9.43 -33.89 21.16
C ASP A 391 -10.42 -33.56 20.04
N LEU A 392 -11.11 -32.42 20.15
CA LEU A 392 -12.04 -31.96 19.13
C LEU A 392 -11.32 -31.49 17.86
N VAL A 393 -10.25 -30.71 18.00
CA VAL A 393 -9.41 -30.28 16.86
C VAL A 393 -8.84 -31.51 16.16
N ASP A 394 -8.28 -32.46 16.91
CA ASP A 394 -7.74 -33.71 16.36
C ASP A 394 -8.82 -34.55 15.66
N LYS A 395 -10.01 -34.65 16.27
CA LYS A 395 -11.16 -35.37 15.69
C LYS A 395 -11.67 -34.78 14.37
N TYR A 396 -11.47 -33.50 14.12
CA TYR A 396 -11.96 -32.80 12.92
C TYR A 396 -10.84 -32.18 12.09
N ILE A 397 -9.60 -32.58 12.32
CA ILE A 397 -8.42 -31.98 11.71
C ILE A 397 -8.36 -32.18 10.19
N ASP A 398 -9.03 -33.21 9.70
CA ASP A 398 -9.14 -33.57 8.29
C ASP A 398 -10.24 -32.77 7.56
N LEU A 399 -11.11 -32.06 8.29
CA LEU A 399 -12.08 -31.17 7.67
C LEU A 399 -11.37 -30.01 6.99
N LYS A 400 -11.64 -29.83 5.70
CA LYS A 400 -11.18 -28.66 4.95
C LYS A 400 -12.13 -27.49 5.18
N VAL A 401 -11.58 -26.28 5.17
CA VAL A 401 -12.39 -25.05 5.03
C VAL A 401 -13.19 -25.13 3.73
N ARG A 402 -14.35 -24.47 3.71
CA ARG A 402 -15.27 -24.51 2.58
C ARG A 402 -14.58 -24.02 1.30
N PRO A 403 -14.91 -24.61 0.14
CA PRO A 403 -14.44 -24.11 -1.14
C PRO A 403 -14.76 -22.62 -1.32
N GLY A 404 -13.81 -21.85 -1.85
CA GLY A 404 -13.96 -20.41 -2.07
C GLY A 404 -13.78 -19.53 -0.81
N TRP A 405 -13.34 -20.09 0.32
CA TRP A 405 -13.17 -19.34 1.58
C TRP A 405 -12.38 -18.04 1.43
N ASP A 406 -11.24 -18.06 0.74
CA ASP A 406 -10.38 -16.86 0.59
C ASP A 406 -11.04 -15.70 -0.15
N ARG A 407 -12.15 -15.99 -0.84
CA ARG A 407 -12.82 -15.06 -1.73
C ARG A 407 -14.10 -14.51 -1.10
N ILE A 408 -14.77 -15.32 -0.27
CA ILE A 408 -15.94 -14.88 0.52
C ILE A 408 -15.60 -14.39 1.93
N ARG A 409 -14.38 -14.64 2.44
CA ARG A 409 -14.01 -14.28 3.83
C ARG A 409 -14.20 -12.79 4.12
N ILE A 410 -14.01 -11.93 3.11
CA ILE A 410 -14.27 -10.48 3.22
C ILE A 410 -15.77 -10.22 3.41
N ASP A 411 -16.63 -10.81 2.57
CA ASP A 411 -18.10 -10.67 2.70
C ASP A 411 -18.62 -11.22 4.03
N VAL A 412 -18.10 -12.36 4.48
CA VAL A 412 -18.43 -12.97 5.77
C VAL A 412 -18.07 -12.01 6.90
N MET A 413 -16.90 -11.37 6.84
CA MET A 413 -16.49 -10.38 7.84
C MET A 413 -17.35 -9.11 7.79
N ILE A 414 -17.68 -8.60 6.59
CA ILE A 414 -18.55 -7.43 6.42
C ILE A 414 -19.91 -7.70 7.07
N ARG A 415 -20.54 -8.85 6.82
CA ARG A 415 -21.82 -9.22 7.45
C ARG A 415 -21.73 -9.26 8.97
N ALA A 416 -20.66 -9.84 9.50
CA ALA A 416 -20.45 -9.94 10.94
C ALA A 416 -20.24 -8.57 11.60
N LEU A 417 -19.52 -7.66 10.93
CA LEU A 417 -19.29 -6.30 11.42
C LEU A 417 -20.51 -5.40 11.24
N MET A 418 -21.30 -5.56 10.17
CA MET A 418 -22.59 -4.89 10.01
C MET A 418 -23.51 -5.20 11.18
N ALA A 419 -23.73 -6.48 11.49
CA ALA A 419 -24.57 -6.89 12.63
C ALA A 419 -24.01 -6.41 13.98
N LYS A 420 -22.68 -6.32 14.12
CA LYS A 420 -22.03 -5.76 15.31
C LYS A 420 -22.30 -4.26 15.46
N PHE A 421 -22.15 -3.49 14.38
CA PHE A 421 -22.30 -2.03 14.39
C PHE A 421 -23.74 -1.53 14.18
N GLU A 422 -24.70 -2.41 13.92
CA GLU A 422 -26.14 -2.13 14.04
C GLU A 422 -26.58 -1.98 15.51
N GLN A 423 -25.78 -2.48 16.47
CA GLN A 423 -26.08 -2.32 17.89
C GLN A 423 -25.92 -0.84 18.31
N PRO A 424 -26.93 -0.21 18.95
CA PRO A 424 -26.93 1.24 19.19
C PRO A 424 -25.68 1.79 19.88
N LYS A 425 -25.17 1.08 20.90
CA LYS A 425 -23.96 1.50 21.64
C LYS A 425 -22.71 1.51 20.76
N LEU A 426 -22.53 0.47 19.94
CA LEU A 426 -21.36 0.32 19.07
C LEU A 426 -21.47 1.21 17.82
N GLN A 427 -22.68 1.38 17.30
CA GLN A 427 -22.96 2.33 16.24
C GLN A 427 -22.60 3.75 16.67
N HIS A 428 -22.98 4.15 17.89
CA HIS A 428 -22.63 5.46 18.43
C HIS A 428 -21.11 5.68 18.51
N LEU A 429 -20.36 4.68 19.01
CA LEU A 429 -18.89 4.73 19.04
C LEU A 429 -18.28 4.80 17.64
N LEU A 430 -18.81 4.01 16.70
CA LEU A 430 -18.37 4.02 15.31
C LEU A 430 -18.60 5.40 14.66
N LEU A 431 -19.78 6.00 14.86
CA LEU A 431 -20.13 7.32 14.31
C LEU A 431 -19.35 8.47 14.97
N GLY A 432 -18.81 8.25 16.17
CA GLY A 432 -17.94 9.18 16.89
C GLY A 432 -16.55 9.36 16.27
N ILE A 433 -16.15 8.50 15.33
CA ILE A 433 -14.88 8.62 14.61
C ILE A 433 -14.88 9.86 13.68
N PRO A 434 -13.77 10.63 13.60
CA PRO A 434 -13.63 11.74 12.65
C PRO A 434 -13.70 11.28 11.17
N ASP A 435 -14.27 12.11 10.30
CA ASP A 435 -14.44 11.78 8.86
C ASP A 435 -13.11 11.55 8.12
N ASN A 436 -12.04 12.16 8.60
CA ASN A 436 -10.69 12.04 8.04
C ASN A 436 -9.84 11.01 8.79
N ALA A 437 -10.47 10.06 9.49
CA ALA A 437 -9.76 9.00 10.21
C ALA A 437 -9.88 7.63 9.50
N LEU A 438 -8.78 6.88 9.48
CA LEU A 438 -8.70 5.51 8.97
C LEU A 438 -8.47 4.55 10.14
N MET A 439 -9.35 3.58 10.31
CA MET A 439 -9.19 2.53 11.33
C MET A 439 -8.10 1.55 10.89
N VAL A 440 -7.23 1.17 11.84
CA VAL A 440 -6.10 0.26 11.60
C VAL A 440 -6.11 -0.87 12.62
N GLU A 441 -6.33 -2.11 12.18
CA GLU A 441 -6.11 -3.26 13.06
C GLU A 441 -4.59 -3.48 13.20
N HIS A 442 -3.99 -2.90 14.24
CA HIS A 442 -2.54 -2.85 14.39
C HIS A 442 -2.01 -4.15 15.01
N THR A 443 -1.52 -5.06 14.19
CA THR A 443 -1.00 -6.36 14.65
C THR A 443 0.06 -6.92 13.72
N THR A 444 1.18 -7.35 14.31
CA THR A 444 2.26 -8.04 13.60
C THR A 444 1.94 -9.49 13.27
N ARG A 445 0.85 -10.04 13.83
CA ARG A 445 0.51 -11.47 13.75
C ARG A 445 -0.45 -11.82 12.63
N ASP A 446 -1.11 -10.82 12.06
CA ASP A 446 -2.08 -10.99 10.97
C ASP A 446 -1.85 -9.87 9.95
N SER A 447 -1.16 -10.20 8.86
CA SER A 447 -0.93 -9.28 7.75
C SER A 447 -2.11 -9.19 6.78
N VAL A 448 -3.20 -9.93 7.03
CA VAL A 448 -4.39 -9.92 6.18
C VAL A 448 -5.47 -9.03 6.80
N TRP A 449 -5.97 -9.40 7.97
CA TRP A 449 -6.97 -8.60 8.68
C TRP A 449 -6.36 -7.38 9.33
N GLY A 450 -5.17 -7.56 9.89
CA GLY A 450 -4.34 -6.50 10.41
C GLY A 450 -3.40 -5.88 9.39
N ASP A 451 -2.71 -4.85 9.86
CA ASP A 451 -1.73 -4.08 9.11
C ASP A 451 -0.33 -4.74 9.10
N GLY A 452 -0.20 -5.96 9.65
CA GLY A 452 1.09 -6.65 9.71
C GLY A 452 2.16 -5.88 10.51
N GLY A 453 1.74 -4.93 11.35
CA GLY A 453 2.60 -4.04 12.13
C GLY A 453 3.21 -2.88 11.33
N ASP A 454 2.63 -2.47 10.19
CA ASP A 454 3.10 -1.33 9.38
C ASP A 454 2.54 0.05 9.76
N GLY A 455 1.61 0.10 10.72
CA GLY A 455 0.96 1.33 11.16
C GLY A 455 -0.18 1.80 10.25
N GLY A 456 -0.71 0.92 9.38
CA GLY A 456 -1.80 1.22 8.46
C GLY A 456 -1.36 1.79 7.11
N SER A 457 -0.06 1.75 6.82
CA SER A 457 0.51 2.25 5.55
C SER A 457 0.19 1.36 4.35
N GLY A 458 -0.16 0.09 4.59
CA GLY A 458 -0.46 -0.91 3.56
C GLY A 458 0.77 -1.59 2.96
N GLU A 459 1.95 -1.37 3.54
CA GLU A 459 3.24 -1.89 3.07
C GLU A 459 3.59 -3.31 3.59
N LYS A 460 3.13 -3.72 4.79
CA LYS A 460 3.36 -5.06 5.36
C LYS A 460 2.09 -5.85 5.62
N GLY A 461 0.94 -5.19 5.80
CA GLY A 461 -0.33 -5.88 5.94
C GLY A 461 -1.48 -5.13 5.29
N THR A 462 -2.51 -5.87 4.92
CA THR A 462 -3.60 -5.31 4.12
C THR A 462 -4.59 -4.51 4.94
N ASN A 463 -4.59 -4.64 6.28
CA ASN A 463 -5.51 -3.96 7.20
C ASN A 463 -6.98 -4.08 6.73
N TYR A 464 -7.40 -5.27 6.29
CA TYR A 464 -8.75 -5.45 5.77
C TYR A 464 -9.80 -5.13 6.84
N LEU A 465 -9.55 -5.46 8.11
CA LEU A 465 -10.52 -5.21 9.17
C LEU A 465 -10.72 -3.71 9.38
N GLY A 466 -9.62 -2.95 9.53
CA GLY A 466 -9.68 -1.51 9.69
C GLY A 466 -10.28 -0.79 8.48
N LYS A 467 -9.97 -1.23 7.25
CA LYS A 467 -10.59 -0.70 6.02
C LYS A 467 -12.09 -0.94 5.98
N ILE A 468 -12.54 -2.15 6.33
CA ILE A 468 -13.98 -2.47 6.37
C ILE A 468 -14.68 -1.60 7.42
N ILE A 469 -14.13 -1.47 8.63
CA ILE A 469 -14.72 -0.66 9.69
C ILE A 469 -14.80 0.83 9.28
N THR A 470 -13.78 1.34 8.60
CA THR A 470 -13.79 2.70 8.02
C THR A 470 -14.91 2.86 7.00
N VAL A 471 -15.08 1.89 6.09
CA VAL A 471 -16.18 1.90 5.12
C VAL A 471 -17.54 1.84 5.84
N LEU A 472 -17.68 0.98 6.85
CA LEU A 472 -18.90 0.86 7.65
C LEU A 472 -19.22 2.16 8.40
N HIS A 473 -18.22 2.83 8.99
CA HIS A 473 -18.41 4.16 9.59
C HIS A 473 -19.09 5.10 8.60
N HIS A 474 -18.59 5.18 7.36
CA HIS A 474 -19.18 6.03 6.33
C HIS A 474 -20.55 5.54 5.86
N VAL A 475 -20.76 4.23 5.75
CA VAL A 475 -22.07 3.65 5.38
C VAL A 475 -23.13 3.95 6.43
N PHE A 476 -22.85 3.75 7.72
CA PHE A 476 -23.80 4.06 8.79
C PHE A 476 -24.04 5.57 8.93
N LYS A 477 -23.01 6.39 8.70
CA LYS A 477 -23.11 7.86 8.82
C LYS A 477 -23.86 8.51 7.65
N TYR A 478 -23.66 8.00 6.43
CA TYR A 478 -24.11 8.66 5.20
C TYR A 478 -25.12 7.83 4.40
N GLY A 479 -25.30 6.55 4.68
CA GLY A 479 -26.20 5.65 3.95
C GLY A 479 -25.75 5.25 2.54
N SER A 480 -24.68 5.85 1.98
CA SER A 480 -24.00 5.45 0.74
C SER A 480 -22.70 6.26 0.49
N CYS A 481 -21.75 5.71 -0.28
CA CYS A 481 -20.53 6.42 -0.72
C CYS A 481 -20.84 7.68 -1.55
N ASP A 482 -21.95 7.69 -2.30
CA ASP A 482 -22.42 8.86 -3.05
C ASP A 482 -22.91 9.99 -2.14
N LYS A 483 -23.61 9.65 -1.06
CA LYS A 483 -24.00 10.63 -0.03
C LYS A 483 -22.77 11.17 0.71
N MET A 484 -21.74 10.37 0.96
CA MET A 484 -20.45 10.81 1.53
C MET A 484 -19.72 11.82 0.62
N SER A 485 -19.59 11.51 -0.68
CA SER A 485 -18.97 12.44 -1.64
C SER A 485 -19.78 13.73 -1.76
N LYS A 486 -21.12 13.63 -1.74
CA LYS A 486 -22.01 14.78 -1.69
C LYS A 486 -21.88 15.56 -0.38
N GLU A 487 -21.76 14.93 0.79
CA GLU A 487 -21.64 15.60 2.09
C GLU A 487 -20.29 16.31 2.29
N LEU A 488 -19.19 15.68 1.85
CA LEU A 488 -17.85 16.31 1.81
C LEU A 488 -17.83 17.52 0.86
N LYS A 489 -18.49 17.39 -0.30
CA LYS A 489 -18.67 18.51 -1.25
C LYS A 489 -19.65 19.57 -0.73
N ARG A 490 -20.66 19.19 0.05
CA ARG A 490 -21.68 20.06 0.67
C ARG A 490 -21.12 20.88 1.84
N LYS A 491 -20.21 20.32 2.65
CA LYS A 491 -19.45 21.06 3.69
C LYS A 491 -18.51 22.13 3.09
N VAL A 492 -18.14 21.99 1.82
CA VAL A 492 -17.29 22.94 1.07
C VAL A 492 -18.10 23.94 0.25
N ARG A 493 -19.25 23.53 -0.27
CA ARG A 493 -20.20 24.36 -1.02
C ARG A 493 -21.57 24.06 -0.45
N ILE A 494 -22.06 24.90 0.47
CA ILE A 494 -23.45 25.30 0.67
C ILE A 494 -23.74 25.61 2.17
N GLY A 495 -24.08 26.83 2.61
CA GLY A 495 -24.39 28.01 1.81
C GLY A 495 -25.36 27.70 0.66
N HIS A 496 -26.58 27.26 0.96
CA HIS A 496 -27.72 26.92 0.07
C HIS A 496 -27.95 25.51 -0.56
N GLN A 497 -28.84 24.75 0.09
CA GLN A 497 -29.32 23.37 -0.09
C GLN A 497 -29.71 22.87 -1.50
N SER A 498 -29.69 21.54 -1.72
CA SER A 498 -30.89 20.66 -1.89
C SER A 498 -30.49 19.27 -2.46
N LYS A 499 -30.76 18.20 -1.69
CA LYS A 499 -31.80 17.13 -1.80
C LYS A 499 -31.52 16.00 -2.82
N SER A 500 -31.71 14.78 -2.32
CA SER A 500 -31.43 13.47 -2.90
C SER A 500 -32.71 12.67 -3.13
N GLU A 501 -32.75 11.74 -4.10
CA GLU A 501 -33.54 10.47 -4.09
C GLU A 501 -33.33 9.64 -5.41
N PRO A 502 -33.89 8.42 -5.64
CA PRO A 502 -33.42 7.11 -5.16
C PRO A 502 -33.17 6.08 -6.30
N LYS A 503 -32.66 4.88 -5.94
CA LYS A 503 -32.29 3.76 -6.84
C LYS A 503 -33.50 3.13 -7.58
N SER A 504 -33.38 2.85 -8.89
CA SER A 504 -34.41 2.17 -9.70
C SER A 504 -34.03 0.76 -10.20
N LYS A 505 -34.98 -0.17 -10.01
CA LYS A 505 -35.27 -1.49 -10.61
C LYS A 505 -34.34 -2.07 -11.71
N LYS A 506 -33.81 -3.28 -11.44
CA LYS A 506 -33.15 -4.19 -12.41
C LYS A 506 -34.12 -4.53 -13.56
N GLY A 507 -33.81 -4.10 -14.79
CA GLY A 507 -34.56 -4.48 -16.00
C GLY A 507 -34.40 -3.52 -17.19
N ASN A 508 -34.25 -2.22 -16.94
CA ASN A 508 -34.27 -1.18 -17.99
C ASN A 508 -32.87 -0.68 -18.40
N GLU A 509 -31.81 -1.46 -18.17
CA GLU A 509 -30.44 -1.02 -18.42
C GLU A 509 -29.70 -1.94 -19.37
N LEU A 510 -28.90 -1.33 -20.26
CA LEU A 510 -27.91 -1.99 -21.10
C LEU A 510 -26.53 -1.63 -20.56
N LYS A 511 -25.75 -2.65 -20.22
CA LYS A 511 -24.40 -2.51 -19.66
C LYS A 511 -23.36 -3.06 -20.62
N ILE A 512 -22.42 -2.22 -21.02
CA ILE A 512 -21.35 -2.57 -21.96
C ILE A 512 -20.01 -2.38 -21.26
N LEU A 513 -19.25 -3.46 -21.12
CA LEU A 513 -17.90 -3.47 -20.58
C LEU A 513 -16.89 -3.40 -21.73
N SER A 514 -15.84 -2.59 -21.59
CA SER A 514 -14.65 -2.64 -22.44
C SER A 514 -13.38 -2.78 -21.60
N TRP A 515 -12.46 -3.65 -21.99
CA TRP A 515 -11.22 -3.88 -21.25
C TRP A 515 -10.08 -4.39 -22.13
N ASN A 516 -8.99 -3.61 -22.24
CA ASN A 516 -7.72 -4.14 -22.74
C ASN A 516 -7.13 -5.08 -21.68
N ILE A 517 -7.00 -6.37 -22.02
CA ILE A 517 -6.62 -7.42 -21.07
C ILE A 517 -5.13 -7.79 -21.13
N ASN A 518 -4.36 -7.24 -22.08
CA ASN A 518 -2.93 -7.50 -22.24
C ASN A 518 -2.59 -9.01 -22.29
N GLY A 519 -3.40 -9.74 -23.06
CA GLY A 519 -3.37 -11.18 -23.27
C GLY A 519 -4.47 -11.92 -22.51
N ILE A 520 -5.16 -12.83 -23.21
CA ILE A 520 -6.13 -13.76 -22.61
C ILE A 520 -5.38 -14.84 -21.81
N ARG A 521 -4.91 -14.45 -20.63
CA ARG A 521 -4.24 -15.33 -19.68
C ARG A 521 -5.29 -16.03 -18.82
N SER A 522 -4.87 -17.11 -18.17
CA SER A 522 -5.75 -17.85 -17.26
C SER A 522 -6.45 -16.88 -16.30
N ASN A 523 -5.72 -16.12 -15.49
CA ASN A 523 -6.28 -15.27 -14.44
C ASN A 523 -7.27 -14.17 -14.88
N ILE A 524 -7.39 -13.87 -16.19
CA ILE A 524 -8.44 -12.98 -16.70
C ILE A 524 -9.79 -13.69 -16.64
N ILE A 525 -9.86 -14.96 -17.05
CA ILE A 525 -11.12 -15.72 -17.21
C ILE A 525 -11.23 -16.94 -16.28
N SER A 526 -10.12 -17.39 -15.68
CA SER A 526 -10.01 -18.47 -14.70
C SER A 526 -8.69 -18.58 -13.93
N ASN A 527 -8.75 -18.84 -12.62
CA ASN A 527 -7.55 -18.93 -11.78
C ASN A 527 -6.81 -20.27 -11.85
N LYS A 528 -7.34 -21.24 -12.61
CA LYS A 528 -6.63 -22.51 -12.86
C LYS A 528 -5.55 -22.26 -13.90
N LYS A 529 -4.35 -22.86 -13.75
CA LYS A 529 -3.34 -22.84 -14.83
C LYS A 529 -3.91 -23.60 -16.03
N TYR A 530 -4.28 -22.90 -17.11
CA TYR A 530 -4.66 -23.53 -18.37
C TYR A 530 -3.41 -23.77 -19.20
N THR A 531 -2.89 -24.99 -19.14
CA THR A 531 -1.89 -25.48 -20.10
C THR A 531 -2.64 -25.92 -21.35
N LYS A 532 -2.62 -25.11 -22.41
CA LYS A 532 -3.10 -25.37 -23.79
C LYS A 532 -4.41 -26.18 -23.93
N CYS A 533 -5.46 -25.53 -24.44
CA CYS A 533 -6.68 -26.15 -24.98
C CYS A 533 -7.54 -26.99 -24.02
N THR A 534 -7.71 -26.59 -22.76
CA THR A 534 -8.87 -27.09 -21.99
C THR A 534 -10.11 -26.32 -22.42
N LYS A 535 -11.18 -27.02 -22.80
CA LYS A 535 -12.47 -26.38 -23.11
C LYS A 535 -12.96 -25.64 -21.86
N LEU A 536 -13.15 -24.32 -21.98
CA LEU A 536 -13.68 -23.48 -20.91
C LEU A 536 -15.12 -23.10 -21.25
N SER A 537 -16.07 -23.61 -20.45
CA SER A 537 -17.50 -23.40 -20.68
C SER A 537 -18.14 -22.35 -19.77
N GLU A 538 -17.42 -21.84 -18.78
CA GLU A 538 -17.90 -20.91 -17.77
C GLU A 538 -16.78 -19.95 -17.38
N ILE A 539 -17.14 -18.72 -16.99
CA ILE A 539 -16.19 -17.78 -16.40
C ILE A 539 -15.99 -18.23 -14.96
N ASP A 540 -14.75 -18.48 -14.54
CA ASP A 540 -14.47 -18.70 -13.12
C ASP A 540 -14.93 -17.44 -12.37
N PRO A 541 -15.92 -17.54 -11.46
CA PRO A 541 -16.47 -16.38 -10.75
C PRO A 541 -15.42 -15.56 -10.01
N GLU A 542 -14.27 -16.18 -9.81
CA GLU A 542 -13.22 -15.65 -8.98
C GLU A 542 -12.01 -15.18 -9.78
N SER A 543 -12.07 -15.29 -11.12
CA SER A 543 -11.15 -14.62 -12.04
C SER A 543 -11.40 -13.11 -12.07
N ASN A 544 -10.49 -12.34 -12.68
CA ASN A 544 -10.68 -10.90 -12.77
C ASN A 544 -11.98 -10.54 -13.52
N LEU A 545 -12.27 -11.20 -14.64
CA LEU A 545 -13.52 -11.00 -15.36
C LEU A 545 -14.72 -11.56 -14.59
N GLY A 546 -14.56 -12.69 -13.89
CA GLY A 546 -15.60 -13.29 -13.06
C GLY A 546 -16.13 -12.35 -11.98
N ALA A 547 -15.23 -11.65 -11.29
CA ALA A 547 -15.60 -10.66 -10.28
C ALA A 547 -16.41 -9.50 -10.88
N ILE A 548 -15.98 -8.97 -12.04
CA ILE A 548 -16.69 -7.90 -12.74
C ILE A 548 -18.06 -8.37 -13.20
N VAL A 549 -18.16 -9.59 -13.74
CA VAL A 549 -19.42 -10.17 -14.19
C VAL A 549 -20.38 -10.40 -13.02
N ALA A 550 -19.88 -10.89 -11.89
CA ALA A 550 -20.68 -11.09 -10.69
C ALA A 550 -21.23 -9.77 -10.11
N GLU A 551 -20.42 -8.70 -10.14
CA GLU A 551 -20.81 -7.40 -9.58
C GLU A 551 -21.69 -6.58 -10.53
N HIS A 552 -21.32 -6.50 -11.80
CA HIS A 552 -21.93 -5.56 -12.74
C HIS A 552 -22.89 -6.22 -13.73
N ASP A 553 -22.78 -7.54 -13.95
CA ASP A 553 -23.60 -8.33 -14.87
C ASP A 553 -23.75 -7.69 -16.28
N PRO A 554 -22.63 -7.42 -16.99
CA PRO A 554 -22.67 -6.73 -18.27
C PRO A 554 -23.48 -7.52 -19.32
N ASP A 555 -24.22 -6.84 -20.19
CA ASP A 555 -24.91 -7.47 -21.32
C ASP A 555 -23.94 -7.76 -22.48
N ILE A 556 -22.91 -6.90 -22.63
CA ILE A 556 -21.88 -7.00 -23.66
C ILE A 556 -20.51 -6.75 -23.03
N ILE A 557 -19.52 -7.59 -23.39
CA ILE A 557 -18.14 -7.51 -22.96
C ILE A 557 -17.24 -7.41 -24.19
N CYS A 558 -16.48 -6.33 -24.30
CA CYS A 558 -15.47 -6.11 -25.32
C CYS A 558 -14.09 -6.25 -24.69
N MET A 559 -13.23 -7.10 -25.23
CA MET A 559 -11.86 -7.26 -24.75
C MET A 559 -10.85 -7.04 -25.88
N GLN A 560 -9.79 -6.29 -25.56
CA GLN A 560 -8.71 -5.93 -26.48
C GLN A 560 -7.38 -6.56 -26.05
N GLU A 561 -6.46 -6.69 -27.01
CA GLU A 561 -5.20 -7.41 -26.84
C GLU A 561 -5.39 -8.83 -26.32
N THR A 562 -6.23 -9.62 -26.98
CA THR A 562 -6.41 -11.03 -26.58
C THR A 562 -5.11 -11.84 -26.73
N ARG A 563 -4.23 -11.46 -27.66
CA ARG A 563 -2.92 -12.11 -27.92
C ARG A 563 -3.04 -13.64 -28.04
N CYS A 564 -4.12 -14.11 -28.66
CA CYS A 564 -4.40 -15.52 -28.87
C CYS A 564 -4.72 -15.82 -30.34
N ASP A 565 -4.58 -17.10 -30.70
CA ASP A 565 -4.95 -17.62 -32.01
C ASP A 565 -6.36 -18.25 -32.00
N ASP A 566 -6.83 -18.62 -33.19
CA ASP A 566 -8.14 -19.23 -33.37
C ASP A 566 -8.30 -20.57 -32.64
N ALA A 567 -7.21 -21.29 -32.39
CA ALA A 567 -7.23 -22.56 -31.66
C ALA A 567 -7.57 -22.34 -30.17
N ILE A 568 -6.92 -21.36 -29.53
CA ILE A 568 -7.24 -20.96 -28.15
C ILE A 568 -8.65 -20.36 -28.08
N ALA A 569 -9.00 -19.46 -29.01
CA ALA A 569 -10.33 -18.86 -29.08
C ALA A 569 -11.43 -19.94 -29.24
N GLY A 570 -11.19 -20.97 -30.04
CA GLY A 570 -12.09 -22.10 -30.23
C GLY A 570 -12.34 -22.94 -28.97
N CYS A 571 -11.39 -22.93 -28.02
CA CYS A 571 -11.52 -23.64 -26.75
C CYS A 571 -12.34 -22.89 -25.69
N ILE A 572 -12.56 -21.59 -25.87
CA ILE A 572 -13.31 -20.76 -24.92
C ILE A 572 -14.75 -20.61 -25.45
N LYS A 573 -15.70 -21.25 -24.76
CA LYS A 573 -17.13 -21.31 -25.10
C LYS A 573 -18.00 -21.05 -23.87
N ILE A 574 -18.00 -19.80 -23.42
CA ILE A 574 -18.66 -19.37 -22.20
C ILE A 574 -20.18 -19.41 -22.33
N SER A 575 -20.83 -20.18 -21.46
CA SER A 575 -22.29 -20.28 -21.36
C SER A 575 -22.91 -18.93 -21.03
N GLY A 576 -24.05 -18.61 -21.66
CA GLY A 576 -24.75 -17.34 -21.47
C GLY A 576 -24.22 -16.17 -22.29
N TYR A 577 -23.11 -16.33 -23.03
CA TYR A 577 -22.62 -15.33 -23.98
C TYR A 577 -22.38 -15.95 -25.36
N HIS A 578 -22.86 -15.28 -26.39
CA HIS A 578 -22.39 -15.46 -27.76
C HIS A 578 -21.03 -14.79 -27.91
N GLN A 579 -20.03 -15.50 -28.44
CA GLN A 579 -18.65 -15.02 -28.51
C GLN A 579 -18.15 -14.90 -29.95
N TYR A 580 -17.58 -13.75 -30.26
CA TYR A 580 -16.99 -13.42 -31.55
C TYR A 580 -15.53 -13.03 -31.34
N TRP A 581 -14.64 -13.61 -32.12
CA TRP A 581 -13.19 -13.43 -31.98
C TRP A 581 -12.62 -12.93 -33.30
N ASN A 582 -11.73 -11.94 -33.22
CA ASN A 582 -10.88 -11.52 -34.32
C ASN A 582 -9.43 -11.65 -33.86
N CYS A 583 -8.80 -12.77 -34.19
CA CYS A 583 -7.45 -13.08 -33.75
C CYS A 583 -6.41 -12.49 -34.72
N SER A 584 -5.28 -12.03 -34.17
CA SER A 584 -4.19 -11.49 -34.98
C SER A 584 -3.52 -12.59 -35.79
N LYS A 585 -3.33 -12.37 -37.10
CA LYS A 585 -2.59 -13.32 -37.95
C LYS A 585 -1.06 -13.19 -37.79
N GLY A 586 -0.58 -12.05 -37.31
CA GLY A 586 0.84 -11.78 -37.06
C GLY A 586 1.34 -12.20 -35.67
N SER A 587 2.63 -12.52 -35.58
CA SER A 587 3.35 -12.79 -34.33
C SER A 587 4.29 -11.64 -33.99
N ASP A 588 4.38 -11.28 -32.70
CA ASP A 588 5.41 -10.38 -32.21
C ASP A 588 6.78 -11.07 -32.26
N ALA A 589 7.67 -10.57 -33.12
CA ALA A 589 9.02 -11.11 -33.29
C ALA A 589 9.85 -11.15 -31.99
N ARG A 590 9.53 -10.31 -30.99
CA ARG A 590 10.27 -10.25 -29.71
C ARG A 590 9.79 -11.27 -28.69
N SER A 591 8.50 -11.61 -28.70
CA SER A 591 7.88 -12.46 -27.68
C SER A 591 7.36 -13.80 -28.22
N GLY A 592 7.34 -13.99 -29.54
CA GLY A 592 6.81 -15.18 -30.20
C GLY A 592 5.28 -15.36 -30.03
N ALA A 593 4.60 -14.44 -29.34
CA ALA A 593 3.17 -14.48 -29.09
C ALA A 593 2.38 -13.73 -30.18
N ARG A 594 1.07 -14.01 -30.29
CA ARG A 594 0.18 -13.22 -31.15
C ARG A 594 0.16 -11.76 -30.69
N TYR A 595 0.30 -10.84 -31.62
CA TYR A 595 0.59 -9.44 -31.31
C TYR A 595 -0.62 -8.68 -30.77
N SER A 596 -1.82 -8.98 -31.28
CA SER A 596 -3.03 -8.17 -31.09
C SER A 596 -4.25 -9.08 -30.87
N GLY A 597 -5.44 -8.70 -31.35
CA GLY A 597 -6.67 -9.47 -31.27
C GLY A 597 -7.73 -8.81 -30.39
N VAL A 598 -8.99 -8.94 -30.79
CA VAL A 598 -10.17 -8.48 -30.04
C VAL A 598 -11.22 -9.57 -29.93
N THR A 599 -12.04 -9.50 -28.89
CA THR A 599 -13.22 -10.36 -28.75
C THR A 599 -14.42 -9.59 -28.22
N LEU A 600 -15.61 -9.99 -28.67
CA LEU A 600 -16.90 -9.48 -28.24
C LEU A 600 -17.73 -10.64 -27.72
N TRP A 601 -18.13 -10.57 -26.46
CA TRP A 601 -19.02 -11.53 -25.81
C TRP A 601 -20.33 -10.82 -25.49
N THR A 602 -21.46 -11.39 -25.90
CA THR A 602 -22.76 -10.73 -25.76
C THR A 602 -23.88 -11.71 -25.41
N LYS A 603 -24.76 -11.34 -24.48
CA LYS A 603 -25.93 -12.15 -24.11
C LYS A 603 -26.95 -12.23 -25.25
N GLU A 604 -27.10 -11.15 -26.02
CA GLU A 604 -28.02 -11.06 -27.15
C GLU A 604 -27.26 -11.14 -28.47
N LYS A 605 -27.69 -12.02 -29.37
CA LYS A 605 -27.00 -12.21 -30.64
C LYS A 605 -27.15 -10.98 -31.55
N PRO A 606 -26.05 -10.37 -32.03
CA PRO A 606 -26.14 -9.30 -33.02
C PRO A 606 -26.69 -9.84 -34.34
N LYS A 607 -27.39 -8.98 -35.08
CA LYS A 607 -27.91 -9.29 -36.41
C LYS A 607 -26.79 -9.68 -37.37
N ARG A 608 -25.69 -8.92 -37.32
CA ARG A 608 -24.53 -9.10 -38.20
C ARG A 608 -23.25 -8.77 -37.44
N ILE A 609 -22.19 -9.47 -37.78
CA ILE A 609 -20.83 -9.23 -37.30
C ILE A 609 -19.93 -8.97 -38.49
N PHE A 610 -19.07 -7.97 -38.37
CA PHE A 610 -17.98 -7.69 -39.28
C PHE A 610 -16.67 -7.61 -38.51
N TYR A 611 -15.59 -8.08 -39.12
CA TYR A 611 -14.25 -8.12 -38.51
C TYR A 611 -13.36 -6.95 -38.95
N SER A 612 -13.95 -5.95 -39.61
CA SER A 612 -13.35 -4.67 -39.94
C SER A 612 -14.44 -3.66 -40.30
N VAL A 613 -14.05 -2.39 -40.47
CA VAL A 613 -14.90 -1.38 -41.11
C VAL A 613 -14.66 -1.34 -42.63
N PRO A 614 -15.62 -0.83 -43.43
CA PRO A 614 -15.43 -0.74 -44.88
C PRO A 614 -14.18 0.05 -45.27
N HIS A 615 -13.43 -0.45 -46.24
CA HIS A 615 -12.19 0.14 -46.77
C HIS A 615 -11.01 0.19 -45.77
N LEU A 616 -11.03 -0.67 -44.75
CA LEU A 616 -9.88 -0.93 -43.90
C LEU A 616 -9.61 -2.44 -43.89
N ASP A 617 -8.43 -2.85 -44.33
CA ASP A 617 -8.02 -4.24 -44.27
C ASP A 617 -7.26 -4.51 -42.96
N ASP A 618 -7.99 -4.99 -41.96
CA ASP A 618 -7.45 -5.25 -40.63
C ASP A 618 -6.89 -6.68 -40.53
N GLN A 619 -5.60 -6.84 -40.84
CA GLN A 619 -4.91 -8.13 -40.71
C GLN A 619 -4.46 -8.45 -39.27
N GLU A 620 -4.53 -7.46 -38.36
CA GLU A 620 -4.06 -7.61 -36.99
C GLU A 620 -5.17 -8.00 -36.01
N GLY A 621 -6.42 -8.05 -36.45
CA GLY A 621 -7.55 -8.49 -35.64
C GLY A 621 -7.92 -7.46 -34.57
N ARG A 622 -7.89 -6.19 -34.93
CA ARG A 622 -8.09 -5.03 -34.06
C ARG A 622 -9.52 -4.51 -34.03
N ILE A 623 -10.43 -5.01 -34.88
CA ILE A 623 -11.81 -4.52 -34.99
C ILE A 623 -12.85 -5.65 -34.90
N ILE A 624 -13.91 -5.44 -34.13
CA ILE A 624 -15.20 -6.10 -34.36
C ILE A 624 -16.29 -5.01 -34.44
N LEU A 625 -17.12 -5.08 -35.47
CA LEU A 625 -18.32 -4.27 -35.64
C LEU A 625 -19.54 -5.19 -35.56
N ALA A 626 -20.38 -4.98 -34.54
CA ALA A 626 -21.62 -5.72 -34.33
C ALA A 626 -22.83 -4.82 -34.63
N GLU A 627 -23.74 -5.30 -35.46
CA GLU A 627 -25.02 -4.63 -35.75
C GLU A 627 -26.13 -5.21 -34.89
N TYR A 628 -26.72 -4.38 -34.03
CA TYR A 628 -27.95 -4.67 -33.27
C TYR A 628 -29.14 -3.95 -33.91
N ASP A 629 -30.34 -4.18 -33.39
CA ASP A 629 -31.56 -3.53 -33.88
C ASP A 629 -31.48 -2.01 -33.86
N THR A 630 -30.98 -1.45 -32.77
CA THR A 630 -31.06 -0.01 -32.49
C THR A 630 -29.73 0.72 -32.62
N PHE A 631 -28.60 0.01 -32.56
CA PHE A 631 -27.26 0.60 -32.64
C PHE A 631 -26.24 -0.34 -33.30
N LEU A 632 -25.12 0.26 -33.72
CA LEU A 632 -23.90 -0.42 -34.08
C LEU A 632 -22.93 -0.36 -32.90
N LEU A 633 -22.35 -1.49 -32.51
CA LEU A 633 -21.26 -1.54 -31.53
C LEU A 633 -19.94 -1.77 -32.25
N LEU A 634 -19.05 -0.80 -32.15
CA LEU A 634 -17.69 -0.88 -32.65
C LEU A 634 -16.75 -1.11 -31.45
N THR A 635 -16.04 -2.24 -31.44
CA THR A 635 -14.93 -2.47 -30.48
C THR A 635 -13.60 -2.43 -31.21
N THR A 636 -12.66 -1.64 -30.69
CA THR A 636 -11.34 -1.47 -31.32
C THR A 636 -10.18 -1.58 -30.35
N TYR A 637 -9.08 -2.13 -30.85
CA TYR A 637 -7.74 -1.90 -30.32
C TYR A 637 -6.92 -1.08 -31.34
N VAL A 638 -6.98 0.25 -31.21
CA VAL A 638 -6.36 1.18 -32.17
C VAL A 638 -4.84 0.99 -32.16
N PRO A 639 -4.17 0.94 -33.33
CA PRO A 639 -2.71 0.85 -33.40
C PRO A 639 -2.04 1.95 -32.58
N ASN A 640 -1.19 1.57 -31.62
CA ASN A 640 -0.33 2.52 -30.95
C ASN A 640 0.63 3.15 -31.98
N ALA A 641 0.72 4.48 -32.00
CA ALA A 641 1.44 5.17 -33.06
C ALA A 641 2.95 4.92 -33.08
N GLY A 642 3.60 4.42 -32.01
CA GLY A 642 5.06 4.31 -31.91
C GLY A 642 5.79 3.96 -33.21
N THR A 643 5.81 2.69 -33.61
CA THR A 643 6.32 2.30 -34.94
C THR A 643 5.26 2.39 -36.04
N ASN A 644 3.98 2.48 -35.69
CA ASN A 644 2.85 2.42 -36.61
C ASN A 644 2.29 3.81 -37.01
N PHE A 645 3.04 4.89 -36.77
CA PHE A 645 2.55 6.27 -36.88
C PHE A 645 1.92 6.54 -38.25
N GLU A 646 2.65 6.21 -39.32
CA GLU A 646 2.17 6.41 -40.69
C GLU A 646 0.89 5.62 -40.99
N TYR A 647 0.84 4.36 -40.57
CA TYR A 647 -0.34 3.52 -40.75
C TYR A 647 -1.54 4.07 -39.98
N ARG A 648 -1.32 4.49 -38.73
CA ARG A 648 -2.37 5.07 -37.89
C ARG A 648 -2.96 6.33 -38.54
N ILE A 649 -2.12 7.32 -38.81
CA ILE A 649 -2.56 8.66 -39.23
C ILE A 649 -3.07 8.69 -40.67
N ASN A 650 -2.47 7.90 -41.59
CA ASN A 650 -2.81 7.98 -43.01
C ASN A 650 -3.80 6.90 -43.46
N THR A 651 -3.98 5.81 -42.70
CA THR A 651 -4.84 4.68 -43.09
C THR A 651 -5.95 4.42 -42.07
N TRP A 652 -5.57 4.11 -40.83
CA TRP A 652 -6.51 3.65 -39.81
C TRP A 652 -7.51 4.75 -39.39
N ASP A 653 -7.02 5.87 -38.84
CA ASP A 653 -7.85 6.95 -38.32
C ASP A 653 -8.74 7.57 -39.42
N PRO A 654 -8.25 7.82 -40.65
CA PRO A 654 -9.11 8.25 -41.76
C PRO A 654 -10.20 7.25 -42.17
N ALA A 655 -9.92 5.95 -42.11
CA ALA A 655 -10.92 4.91 -42.42
C ALA A 655 -12.02 4.87 -41.36
N ILE A 656 -11.66 4.97 -40.07
CA ILE A 656 -12.62 5.07 -38.96
C ILE A 656 -13.46 6.34 -39.11
N LEU A 657 -12.85 7.51 -39.36
CA LEU A 657 -13.58 8.77 -39.57
C LEU A 657 -14.59 8.64 -40.72
N ARG A 658 -14.20 8.03 -41.84
CA ARG A 658 -15.08 7.80 -42.99
C ARG A 658 -16.23 6.87 -42.63
N PHE A 659 -15.98 5.81 -41.87
CA PHE A 659 -17.01 4.91 -41.38
C PHE A 659 -18.01 5.67 -40.48
N LEU A 660 -17.54 6.42 -39.49
CA LEU A 660 -18.38 7.20 -38.57
C LEU A 660 -19.27 8.20 -39.34
N LYS A 661 -18.69 8.96 -40.27
CA LYS A 661 -19.46 9.88 -41.14
C LYS A 661 -20.55 9.15 -41.93
N LYS A 662 -20.22 7.99 -42.54
CA LYS A 662 -21.18 7.19 -43.33
C LYS A 662 -22.27 6.59 -42.44
N ALA A 663 -21.93 6.10 -41.25
CA ALA A 663 -22.90 5.55 -40.30
C ALA A 663 -23.90 6.62 -39.87
N ARG A 664 -23.41 7.81 -39.50
CA ARG A 664 -24.26 8.95 -39.14
C ARG A 664 -25.14 9.41 -40.30
N ALA A 665 -24.60 9.52 -41.51
CA ALA A 665 -25.37 9.88 -42.70
C ALA A 665 -26.52 8.90 -43.00
N LYS A 666 -26.37 7.63 -42.58
CA LYS A 666 -27.41 6.60 -42.69
C LYS A 666 -28.34 6.53 -41.46
N GLY A 667 -28.23 7.47 -40.52
CA GLY A 667 -29.01 7.47 -39.28
C GLY A 667 -28.68 6.33 -38.32
N LYS A 668 -27.54 5.65 -38.51
CA LYS A 668 -27.12 4.56 -37.61
C LYS A 668 -26.49 5.14 -36.35
N ARG A 669 -27.07 4.81 -35.20
CA ARG A 669 -26.50 5.12 -33.88
C ARG A 669 -25.30 4.20 -33.64
N VAL A 670 -24.17 4.76 -33.20
CA VAL A 670 -22.93 4.01 -32.99
C VAL A 670 -22.49 4.18 -31.54
N ILE A 671 -22.11 3.07 -30.92
CA ILE A 671 -21.38 2.99 -29.65
C ILE A 671 -20.00 2.45 -30.00
N TRP A 672 -18.96 3.23 -29.76
CA TRP A 672 -17.57 2.85 -30.02
C TRP A 672 -16.83 2.72 -28.69
N GLY A 673 -16.51 1.49 -28.30
CA GLY A 673 -15.76 1.17 -27.08
C GLY A 673 -14.38 0.58 -27.38
N GLY A 674 -13.38 0.86 -26.55
CA GLY A 674 -12.08 0.18 -26.69
C GLY A 674 -10.89 0.96 -26.17
N ASP A 675 -9.71 0.44 -26.46
CA ASP A 675 -8.43 1.13 -26.30
C ASP A 675 -8.13 1.90 -27.59
N LEU A 676 -8.18 3.22 -27.49
CA LEU A 676 -7.99 4.13 -28.62
C LEU A 676 -6.53 4.62 -28.71
N ASN A 677 -5.67 4.20 -27.79
CA ASN A 677 -4.25 4.55 -27.75
C ASN A 677 -4.02 6.06 -27.91
N VAL A 678 -4.89 6.90 -27.33
CA VAL A 678 -4.74 8.36 -27.34
C VAL A 678 -5.33 8.96 -26.08
N ALA A 679 -4.58 9.82 -25.40
CA ALA A 679 -5.12 10.69 -24.37
C ALA A 679 -5.51 12.01 -25.02
N ARG A 680 -6.80 12.34 -24.96
CA ARG A 680 -7.37 13.48 -25.68
C ARG A 680 -6.87 14.83 -25.16
N SER A 681 -6.79 15.00 -23.85
CA SER A 681 -6.54 16.31 -23.22
C SER A 681 -5.47 16.23 -22.13
N PRO A 682 -4.87 17.37 -21.71
CA PRO A 682 -3.85 17.35 -20.67
C PRO A 682 -4.33 16.74 -19.34
N ILE A 683 -5.62 16.87 -19.02
CA ILE A 683 -6.23 16.26 -17.83
C ILE A 683 -6.27 14.72 -17.88
N ASP A 684 -6.09 14.14 -19.07
CA ASP A 684 -6.07 12.70 -19.31
C ASP A 684 -4.66 12.09 -19.17
N ILE A 685 -3.65 12.88 -18.81
CA ILE A 685 -2.26 12.42 -18.64
C ILE A 685 -1.66 12.84 -17.31
N PHE A 686 -0.95 11.92 -16.67
CA PHE A 686 0.01 12.26 -15.64
C PHE A 686 1.32 12.84 -16.24
N TRP A 687 1.54 14.14 -15.98
CA TRP A 687 2.66 14.90 -16.55
C TRP A 687 4.02 14.70 -15.86
N GLY A 688 4.09 14.07 -14.69
CA GLY A 688 5.34 13.98 -13.93
C GLY A 688 5.86 15.34 -13.46
N ASN A 689 7.03 15.38 -12.80
CA ASN A 689 7.71 16.65 -12.50
C ASN A 689 8.43 17.14 -13.78
N PRO A 690 8.05 18.30 -14.36
CA PRO A 690 8.61 18.80 -15.62
C PRO A 690 10.12 19.05 -15.55
N LYS A 691 10.65 19.35 -14.35
CA LYS A 691 12.06 19.71 -14.15
C LYS A 691 13.00 18.50 -14.05
N SER A 692 12.49 17.28 -13.85
CA SER A 692 13.33 16.09 -13.59
C SER A 692 13.03 14.87 -14.46
N SER A 693 11.91 14.80 -15.17
CA SER A 693 11.57 13.60 -15.95
C SER A 693 11.88 13.77 -17.44
N SER A 694 12.77 12.93 -17.97
CA SER A 694 12.86 12.63 -19.40
C SER A 694 11.61 11.92 -19.92
N TYR A 695 10.77 11.38 -19.03
CA TYR A 695 9.61 10.55 -19.34
C TYR A 695 8.51 11.26 -20.13
N ASN A 696 8.34 12.59 -19.99
CA ASN A 696 7.32 13.38 -20.72
C ASN A 696 7.89 14.57 -21.51
N LYS A 697 9.21 14.78 -21.56
CA LYS A 697 9.80 15.88 -22.37
C LYS A 697 9.52 15.74 -23.87
N SER A 698 9.33 14.52 -24.40
CA SER A 698 8.89 14.27 -25.78
C SER A 698 7.36 14.28 -25.98
N ALA A 699 6.55 14.27 -24.92
CA ALA A 699 5.12 14.56 -25.04
C ALA A 699 4.87 16.05 -25.30
N LEU A 700 5.83 16.90 -24.89
CA LEU A 700 5.81 18.35 -25.06
C LEU A 700 6.34 18.82 -26.43
N SER A 701 7.05 17.97 -27.19
CA SER A 701 7.47 18.32 -28.57
C SER A 701 6.32 18.29 -29.57
N GLY A 702 5.20 17.66 -29.22
CA GLY A 702 3.87 17.89 -29.76
C GLY A 702 3.55 17.37 -31.16
N VAL A 703 4.51 17.30 -32.09
CA VAL A 703 4.23 17.11 -33.53
C VAL A 703 5.09 16.00 -34.13
N GLY A 704 4.48 15.18 -34.99
CA GLY A 704 5.16 14.17 -35.82
C GLY A 704 5.61 12.90 -35.08
N LYS A 705 6.24 11.98 -35.84
CA LYS A 705 6.65 10.63 -35.40
C LYS A 705 7.62 10.61 -34.21
N SER A 706 8.30 11.71 -33.91
CA SER A 706 9.22 11.84 -32.76
C SER A 706 8.51 12.20 -31.45
N ALA A 707 7.24 12.60 -31.51
CA ALA A 707 6.42 12.85 -30.33
C ALA A 707 6.02 11.55 -29.63
N LYS A 708 5.67 11.65 -28.34
CA LYS A 708 5.26 10.48 -27.55
C LYS A 708 3.92 9.93 -28.06
N ALA A 709 3.95 8.70 -28.59
CA ALA A 709 2.75 7.97 -28.99
C ALA A 709 1.72 7.87 -27.84
N GLY A 710 0.45 8.02 -28.18
CA GLY A 710 -0.64 8.22 -27.23
C GLY A 710 -0.92 9.67 -26.87
N TYR A 711 -0.08 10.62 -27.31
CA TYR A 711 -0.29 12.05 -27.12
C TYR A 711 0.40 12.90 -28.20
N THR A 712 0.46 12.43 -29.44
CA THR A 712 0.87 13.32 -30.56
C THR A 712 -0.26 14.28 -30.91
N LYS A 713 0.06 15.39 -31.58
CA LYS A 713 -0.94 16.34 -32.06
C LYS A 713 -1.90 15.69 -33.06
N GLU A 714 -1.38 14.85 -33.95
CA GLU A 714 -2.16 14.16 -34.99
C GLU A 714 -3.17 13.20 -34.37
N GLU A 715 -2.76 12.40 -33.37
CA GLU A 715 -3.68 11.51 -32.65
C GLU A 715 -4.80 12.29 -31.95
N ARG A 716 -4.49 13.43 -31.33
CA ARG A 716 -5.48 14.30 -30.68
C ARG A 716 -6.39 14.99 -31.70
N ASP A 717 -5.82 15.49 -32.79
CA ASP A 717 -6.58 16.12 -33.87
C ASP A 717 -7.58 15.13 -34.47
N ASP A 718 -7.17 13.87 -34.67
CA ASP A 718 -8.06 12.79 -35.10
C ASP A 718 -9.18 12.51 -34.10
N MET A 719 -8.85 12.46 -32.80
CA MET A 719 -9.87 12.37 -31.76
C MET A 719 -10.88 13.52 -31.84
N GLU A 720 -10.43 14.76 -32.01
CA GLU A 720 -11.34 15.91 -32.20
C GLU A 720 -12.14 15.80 -33.51
N ARG A 721 -11.55 15.28 -34.60
CA ARG A 721 -12.28 15.03 -35.85
C ARG A 721 -13.40 14.01 -35.66
N PHE A 722 -13.18 12.93 -34.90
CA PHE A 722 -14.21 11.95 -34.61
C PHE A 722 -15.38 12.58 -33.83
N LEU A 723 -15.08 13.39 -32.82
CA LEU A 723 -16.10 14.03 -32.00
C LEU A 723 -16.89 15.09 -32.78
N LYS A 724 -16.20 15.90 -33.61
CA LYS A 724 -16.81 16.97 -34.41
C LYS A 724 -17.81 16.46 -35.44
N VAL A 725 -17.72 15.20 -35.87
CA VAL A 725 -18.69 14.61 -36.81
C VAL A 725 -19.95 14.06 -36.13
N GLY A 726 -20.20 14.46 -34.88
CA GLY A 726 -21.45 14.17 -34.15
C GLY A 726 -21.34 13.04 -33.13
N TYR A 727 -20.21 13.00 -32.45
CA TYR A 727 -19.92 11.99 -31.45
C TYR A 727 -19.41 12.62 -30.16
N SER A 728 -19.65 11.90 -29.08
CA SER A 728 -19.35 12.37 -27.73
C SER A 728 -18.50 11.35 -26.97
N ASP A 729 -17.38 11.82 -26.41
CA ASP A 729 -16.63 11.14 -25.35
C ASP A 729 -17.50 11.12 -24.09
N VAL A 730 -18.10 9.96 -23.80
CA VAL A 730 -19.09 9.82 -22.73
C VAL A 730 -18.53 10.25 -21.39
N PHE A 731 -17.29 9.85 -21.07
CA PHE A 731 -16.68 10.14 -19.78
C PHE A 731 -16.55 11.65 -19.56
N ARG A 732 -16.02 12.37 -20.55
CA ARG A 732 -15.83 13.82 -20.45
C ARG A 732 -17.11 14.63 -20.59
N LYS A 733 -18.17 14.06 -21.18
CA LYS A 733 -19.50 14.67 -21.14
C LYS A 733 -20.14 14.60 -19.75
N LEU A 734 -19.98 13.48 -19.03
CA LEU A 734 -20.50 13.32 -17.68
C LEU A 734 -19.61 13.98 -16.62
N TYR A 735 -18.29 13.87 -16.80
CA TYR A 735 -17.27 14.22 -15.82
C TYR A 735 -16.18 15.12 -16.45
N PRO A 736 -16.53 16.32 -16.95
CA PRO A 736 -15.61 17.17 -17.73
C PRO A 736 -14.32 17.49 -16.99
N ASP A 737 -14.42 17.86 -15.70
CA ASP A 737 -13.30 18.35 -14.90
C ASP A 737 -12.65 17.28 -13.99
N MET A 738 -13.08 16.01 -14.11
CA MET A 738 -12.55 14.95 -13.24
C MET A 738 -11.08 14.67 -13.55
N LYS A 739 -10.21 14.93 -12.57
CA LYS A 739 -8.76 14.68 -12.66
C LYS A 739 -8.45 13.24 -12.28
N GLU A 740 -7.30 12.76 -12.74
CA GLU A 740 -6.74 11.45 -12.38
C GLU A 740 -7.62 10.23 -12.73
N ALA A 741 -8.55 10.41 -13.68
CA ALA A 741 -9.42 9.38 -14.22
C ALA A 741 -8.71 8.54 -15.29
N TYR A 742 -7.61 7.90 -14.91
CA TYR A 742 -6.75 7.14 -15.83
C TYR A 742 -7.27 5.73 -16.03
N THR A 743 -7.04 5.17 -17.22
CA THR A 743 -7.42 3.80 -17.58
C THR A 743 -6.22 2.90 -17.85
N TRP A 744 -5.03 3.47 -17.99
CA TRP A 744 -3.78 2.75 -18.21
C TRP A 744 -2.64 3.25 -17.33
N TRP A 745 -1.79 2.34 -16.85
CA TRP A 745 -0.57 2.66 -16.11
C TRP A 745 0.61 1.87 -16.63
N SER A 746 1.72 2.56 -16.90
CA SER A 746 2.93 1.93 -17.41
C SER A 746 3.42 0.77 -16.54
N PRO A 747 3.43 -0.48 -17.04
CA PRO A 747 3.84 -1.65 -16.25
C PRO A 747 5.34 -1.65 -15.91
N ARG A 748 6.14 -0.80 -16.59
CA ARG A 748 7.58 -0.62 -16.31
C ARG A 748 7.87 -0.03 -14.94
N ILE A 749 6.91 0.65 -14.32
CA ILE A 749 7.06 1.27 -13.00
C ILE A 749 5.86 0.83 -12.16
N PRO A 750 5.96 -0.28 -11.40
CA PRO A 750 4.83 -0.89 -10.70
C PRO A 750 4.04 0.08 -9.81
N MET A 751 4.72 1.02 -9.16
CA MET A 751 4.11 2.05 -8.30
C MET A 751 3.21 3.05 -9.04
N PHE A 752 3.21 3.07 -10.38
CA PHE A 752 2.38 4.02 -11.13
C PHE A 752 0.91 3.71 -10.97
N ARG A 753 0.50 2.43 -10.97
CA ARG A 753 -0.89 2.08 -10.71
C ARG A 753 -1.28 2.36 -9.26
N GLU A 754 -0.41 2.01 -8.30
CA GLU A 754 -0.63 2.26 -6.86
C GLU A 754 -0.77 3.76 -6.53
N ARG A 755 0.00 4.61 -7.20
CA ARG A 755 -0.01 6.08 -6.99
C ARG A 755 -0.87 6.82 -8.01
N ASN A 756 -1.70 6.09 -8.75
CA ASN A 756 -2.56 6.61 -9.81
C ASN A 756 -1.86 7.58 -10.79
N LYS A 757 -0.68 7.20 -11.29
CA LYS A 757 0.10 7.95 -12.29
C LYS A 757 -0.08 7.34 -13.67
N GLY A 758 -1.20 7.65 -14.31
CA GLY A 758 -1.67 6.97 -15.51
C GLY A 758 -2.05 7.89 -16.66
N TRP A 759 -2.61 7.27 -17.70
CA TRP A 759 -3.16 7.91 -18.89
C TRP A 759 -4.58 7.40 -19.09
N ARG A 760 -5.50 8.24 -19.60
CA ARG A 760 -6.83 7.80 -20.04
C ARG A 760 -6.80 7.58 -21.54
N ILE A 761 -6.77 6.32 -21.94
CA ILE A 761 -6.68 5.91 -23.36
C ILE A 761 -7.79 4.94 -23.78
N ASP A 762 -8.64 4.53 -22.83
CA ASP A 762 -9.80 3.68 -23.07
C ASP A 762 -11.08 4.53 -23.02
N TYR A 763 -11.96 4.38 -24.01
CA TYR A 763 -13.12 5.25 -24.21
C TYR A 763 -14.40 4.48 -24.50
N PHE A 764 -15.52 5.10 -24.15
CA PHE A 764 -16.76 4.97 -24.91
C PHE A 764 -17.04 6.29 -25.62
N ILE A 765 -17.05 6.25 -26.95
CA ILE A 765 -17.50 7.33 -27.83
C ILE A 765 -18.85 6.93 -28.40
N VAL A 766 -19.87 7.76 -28.24
CA VAL A 766 -21.22 7.46 -28.72
C VAL A 766 -21.71 8.53 -29.68
N SER A 767 -22.62 8.18 -30.60
CA SER A 767 -23.36 9.20 -31.34
C SER A 767 -24.04 10.16 -30.36
N ASP A 768 -24.04 11.47 -30.66
CA ASP A 768 -24.55 12.49 -29.73
C ASP A 768 -25.98 12.22 -29.24
N GLU A 769 -26.85 11.72 -30.11
CA GLU A 769 -28.23 11.38 -29.77
C GLU A 769 -28.37 10.25 -28.73
N LEU A 770 -27.33 9.42 -28.54
CA LEU A 770 -27.29 8.39 -27.51
C LEU A 770 -26.92 8.95 -26.14
N MET A 771 -26.38 10.18 -26.03
CA MET A 771 -26.02 10.76 -24.74
C MET A 771 -27.21 10.89 -23.79
N LYS A 772 -28.43 11.11 -24.30
CA LYS A 772 -29.67 11.11 -23.49
C LYS A 772 -30.01 9.74 -22.89
N CYS A 773 -29.45 8.68 -23.46
CA CYS A 773 -29.63 7.31 -23.01
C CYS A 773 -28.58 6.93 -21.97
N VAL A 774 -27.44 7.64 -21.93
CA VAL A 774 -26.35 7.36 -20.99
C VAL A 774 -26.81 7.67 -19.57
N LYS A 775 -26.75 6.66 -18.72
CA LYS A 775 -26.96 6.81 -17.28
C LYS A 775 -25.64 7.08 -16.56
N ASP A 776 -24.60 6.34 -16.91
CA ASP A 776 -23.29 6.45 -16.25
C ASP A 776 -22.16 5.83 -17.10
N MET A 777 -20.92 6.22 -16.80
CA MET A 777 -19.69 5.59 -17.28
C MET A 777 -18.67 5.48 -16.15
N GLN A 778 -18.29 4.25 -15.81
CA GLN A 778 -17.40 3.95 -14.69
C GLN A 778 -16.03 3.47 -15.17
N ILE A 779 -14.98 3.87 -14.45
CA ILE A 779 -13.64 3.31 -14.56
C ILE A 779 -13.43 2.36 -13.37
N LEU A 780 -13.31 1.07 -13.64
CA LEU A 780 -13.20 0.03 -12.62
C LEU A 780 -11.73 -0.15 -12.23
N HIS A 781 -11.19 0.77 -11.42
CA HIS A 781 -9.76 0.76 -11.03
C HIS A 781 -9.32 -0.54 -10.32
N SER A 782 -10.26 -1.23 -9.66
CA SER A 782 -10.07 -2.54 -9.02
C SER A 782 -9.91 -3.70 -10.01
N ALA A 783 -10.40 -3.57 -11.26
CA ALA A 783 -10.30 -4.60 -12.29
C ALA A 783 -8.83 -4.90 -12.64
N GLY A 784 -8.39 -6.15 -12.48
CA GLY A 784 -7.00 -6.56 -12.70
C GLY A 784 -6.07 -6.42 -11.49
N LEU A 785 -6.58 -6.04 -10.31
CA LEU A 785 -5.81 -6.03 -9.05
C LEU A 785 -5.91 -7.33 -8.24
N LEU A 786 -6.93 -8.17 -8.51
CA LEU A 786 -7.23 -9.37 -7.70
C LEU A 786 -6.11 -10.42 -7.71
N THR A 787 -5.21 -10.36 -8.70
CA THR A 787 -4.12 -11.32 -8.88
C THR A 787 -2.80 -10.64 -9.23
N GLN A 788 -2.47 -9.45 -8.71
CA GLN A 788 -1.15 -8.86 -8.99
C GLN A 788 -0.01 -9.76 -8.47
N PRO A 789 1.07 -9.97 -9.25
CA PRO A 789 1.49 -9.21 -10.45
C PRO A 789 0.93 -9.70 -11.82
N GLN A 790 -0.16 -10.47 -11.86
CA GLN A 790 -0.64 -11.18 -13.07
C GLN A 790 -1.77 -10.48 -13.85
N GLY A 791 -2.38 -9.39 -13.36
CA GLY A 791 -3.51 -8.70 -14.03
C GLY A 791 -3.10 -7.79 -15.22
N SER A 792 -4.08 -7.17 -15.88
CA SER A 792 -3.85 -6.20 -16.98
C SER A 792 -3.27 -4.88 -16.45
N ASP A 793 -2.51 -4.16 -17.26
CA ASP A 793 -2.06 -2.78 -17.04
C ASP A 793 -3.13 -1.72 -17.35
N HIS A 794 -4.27 -2.14 -17.91
CA HIS A 794 -5.48 -1.32 -18.05
C HIS A 794 -6.53 -1.63 -16.98
N ALA A 795 -7.36 -0.63 -16.67
CA ALA A 795 -8.63 -0.78 -15.96
C ALA A 795 -9.76 -1.05 -16.96
N ALA A 796 -10.75 -1.84 -16.54
CA ALA A 796 -11.98 -2.00 -17.32
C ALA A 796 -12.85 -0.74 -17.22
N ILE A 797 -13.58 -0.42 -18.28
CA ILE A 797 -14.56 0.67 -18.31
C ILE A 797 -15.96 0.11 -18.56
N LEU A 798 -16.97 0.64 -17.86
CA LEU A 798 -18.34 0.16 -17.92
C LEU A 798 -19.28 1.32 -18.30
N LEU A 799 -19.99 1.18 -19.42
CA LEU A 799 -21.04 2.08 -19.86
C LEU A 799 -22.41 1.52 -19.45
N THR A 800 -23.26 2.34 -18.84
CA THR A 800 -24.65 2.01 -18.53
C THR A 800 -25.59 2.92 -19.30
N LEU A 801 -26.48 2.33 -20.09
CA LEU A 801 -27.49 3.02 -20.91
C LEU A 801 -28.90 2.61 -20.44
N ASN A 802 -29.85 3.54 -20.54
CA ASN A 802 -31.27 3.23 -20.40
C ASN A 802 -31.79 2.59 -21.70
N LYS A 803 -32.23 1.32 -21.62
CA LYS A 803 -32.75 0.58 -22.79
C LYS A 803 -33.96 1.26 -23.44
N ASN A 804 -34.78 1.96 -22.64
CA ASN A 804 -35.98 2.63 -23.16
C ASN A 804 -35.69 3.83 -24.05
N CYS A 805 -34.45 4.34 -24.03
CA CYS A 805 -34.05 5.48 -24.85
C CYS A 805 -33.35 5.05 -26.16
N LEU A 806 -33.00 3.77 -26.28
CA LEU A 806 -32.19 3.22 -27.38
C LEU A 806 -32.93 3.15 -28.72
#